data_AF-A0A2S7PQV7-F1
#
_entry.id   AF-A0A2S7PQV7-F1
#
_cell.length_a   1.000
_cell.length_b   1.000
_cell.length_c   1.000
_cell.angle_alpha   90.00
_cell.angle_beta   90.00
_cell.angle_gamma   90.00
#
_symmetry.space_group_name_H-M   'P 1'
#
loop_
_entity.id
_entity.type
_entity.pdbx_description
1 polymer ?
#
loop_
_entity_poly.entity_id
_entity_poly.type
_entity_poly.pdbx_seq_one_letter_code
_entity_poly.pdbx_strand_id
1 'polypeptide(L)'
;MQSNPSSSTSRSAISFLGPISSYTHQVFDLRLIKCPSPFFCQHYEPHAIPIGLTDDYHAQAALGCFDQEKYEYQPAIGIPDVFDAVQSGKAALGVVPFENSTNGAVIFTLELLADRHSLYKDLTICGEAYLDVSHCLLGHFSKADSPERSGTCTPTTATPSPVKPKTKPLSSLRHIQRLYTHPQAYGQCEAFLGTYLKGIERLDVSSTSKAAEIVKADKSGTSAAIASQLAADIHGLDILAQGIEDRDDNTTRFFILRKGIDTSATKANSPSKSMVSFTIDHRTPGALAAVLDCFKSYKLNLTSINSRPTKVVPFQYIFFVEFEGSKLSDPEGKVAGALGNLDKYTQSWRWLGSWEDKLHVESSLKSELFDELTTRPPNIIYDDLSPTHSNLLDISLADFVPAAYSPTDDPSSLMIERPCARASNDKSRLPQSHHIVYFNPEVPSNELFPDGTDALHSPGPPFMRRMWAGGSIAFNKFENRQLHLNTRAVCIERIVDVTVKGGQGDEKIFVNIERRIGPVGNENSTLRDDSAIDQQLLSRYRADDADYIGQAALVESRIIVFMREKDIPTAKKDQMKPSKVIKRKLSCSNNRPFTNYYLLPKAIHKPDFFVRFVPTPSLLFRFSALTFNAHAIHLDPQYCREIEGHRNLLVHGPLSLVVMLTVLTSQLPKGVIIKQFDYRNLAPLYVNEELRVCMVCVGRKTDNEHKYEVWIEGEEGGYAVKGSAVVGPAEYLKRWPRR
;
A
#
# COMPACT_ATOMS: atom_id res chain seq x y z
N MET A 1 4.99 60.92 -16.77
CA MET A 1 3.92 60.16 -16.11
C MET A 1 4.24 58.68 -16.23
N GLN A 2 4.04 57.97 -15.13
CA GLN A 2 4.76 56.78 -14.70
C GLN A 2 4.48 55.52 -15.53
N SER A 3 5.55 54.78 -15.82
CA SER A 3 5.53 53.38 -16.23
C SER A 3 5.12 52.49 -15.05
N ASN A 4 3.99 51.78 -15.16
CA ASN A 4 3.61 50.73 -14.21
C ASN A 4 4.58 49.54 -14.34
N PRO A 5 5.20 49.06 -13.25
CA PRO A 5 5.98 47.83 -13.28
C PRO A 5 5.03 46.63 -13.27
N SER A 6 5.23 45.71 -14.21
CA SER A 6 4.60 44.39 -14.22
C SER A 6 4.98 43.64 -12.95
N SER A 7 4.02 43.40 -12.05
CA SER A 7 4.21 42.57 -10.87
C SER A 7 4.37 41.10 -11.28
N SER A 8 5.61 40.59 -11.24
CA SER A 8 5.86 39.15 -11.21
C SER A 8 5.28 38.59 -9.91
N THR A 9 4.23 37.79 -9.96
CA THR A 9 3.73 37.03 -8.81
C THR A 9 4.76 35.96 -8.43
N SER A 10 5.68 36.27 -7.50
CA SER A 10 6.61 35.27 -6.98
C SER A 10 5.84 34.25 -6.12
N ARG A 11 5.97 32.97 -6.44
CA ARG A 11 5.42 31.87 -5.61
C ARG A 11 6.06 31.91 -4.22
N SER A 12 5.30 31.56 -3.18
CA SER A 12 5.84 31.54 -1.82
C SER A 12 6.66 30.27 -1.60
N ALA A 13 7.84 30.37 -0.98
CA ALA A 13 8.70 29.19 -0.79
C ALA A 13 8.33 28.38 0.47
N ILE A 14 8.63 27.07 0.49
CA ILE A 14 8.53 26.18 1.65
C ILE A 14 9.89 25.51 1.86
N SER A 15 10.41 25.54 3.09
CA SER A 15 11.73 25.00 3.43
C SER A 15 11.64 23.62 4.11
N PHE A 16 12.51 22.67 3.72
CA PHE A 16 12.51 21.30 4.24
C PHE A 16 13.93 20.83 4.57
N LEU A 17 14.05 19.99 5.61
CA LEU A 17 15.32 19.38 5.97
C LEU A 17 15.79 18.35 4.94
N GLY A 18 17.07 18.39 4.55
CA GLY A 18 17.75 17.33 3.81
C GLY A 18 17.70 17.46 2.28
N PRO A 19 18.39 16.57 1.55
CA PRO A 19 18.31 16.51 0.09
C PRO A 19 16.96 15.95 -0.37
N ILE A 20 16.66 16.15 -1.66
CA ILE A 20 15.38 15.86 -2.34
C ILE A 20 14.87 14.40 -2.16
N SER A 21 15.69 13.47 -1.70
CA SER A 21 15.38 12.05 -1.47
C SER A 21 15.20 11.62 0.00
N SER A 22 15.11 12.58 0.93
CA SER A 22 14.98 12.29 2.37
C SER A 22 13.53 12.05 2.81
N TYR A 23 13.33 11.43 3.99
CA TYR A 23 11.97 11.15 4.50
C TYR A 23 11.15 12.43 4.73
N THR A 24 11.79 13.52 5.14
CA THR A 24 11.19 14.88 5.21
C THR A 24 10.57 15.35 3.89
N HIS A 25 11.06 14.86 2.74
CA HIS A 25 10.49 15.18 1.42
C HIS A 25 9.27 14.30 1.05
N GLN A 26 9.04 13.21 1.78
CA GLN A 26 7.95 12.27 1.54
C GLN A 26 6.72 12.53 2.38
N VAL A 27 6.75 13.55 3.24
CA VAL A 27 5.60 13.94 4.04
C VAL A 27 4.41 14.06 3.10
N PHE A 28 3.36 13.30 3.41
CA PHE A 28 2.09 13.33 2.68
C PHE A 28 1.08 14.09 3.55
N ASP A 29 0.17 14.78 2.86
CA ASP A 29 -0.98 15.51 3.39
C ASP A 29 -0.75 16.91 3.99
N LEU A 30 -0.77 17.95 3.13
CA LEU A 30 -0.96 19.34 3.53
C LEU A 30 -1.91 20.15 2.63
N ARG A 31 -3.20 19.78 2.61
CA ARG A 31 -4.24 20.73 2.19
C ARG A 31 -4.51 21.77 3.28
N LEU A 32 -3.59 22.70 3.49
CA LEU A 32 -3.83 23.88 4.32
C LEU A 32 -3.90 25.18 3.49
N ILE A 33 -4.98 25.92 3.72
CA ILE A 33 -5.29 27.31 3.32
C ILE A 33 -5.83 27.49 1.89
N LYS A 34 -7.13 27.25 1.71
CA LYS A 34 -7.97 28.09 0.85
C LYS A 34 -8.31 29.36 1.63
N CYS A 35 -7.93 30.53 1.12
CA CYS A 35 -8.52 31.81 1.52
C CYS A 35 -9.02 32.56 0.27
N PRO A 36 -9.97 33.50 0.44
CA PRO A 36 -11.08 33.69 -0.47
C PRO A 36 -10.87 34.83 -1.46
N SER A 37 -11.02 34.57 -2.75
CA SER A 37 -11.62 35.57 -3.65
C SER A 37 -12.35 34.87 -4.80
N PRO A 38 -13.64 35.17 -5.05
CA PRO A 38 -14.24 34.97 -6.35
C PRO A 38 -13.76 36.10 -7.28
N PHE A 39 -13.80 35.89 -8.59
CA PHE A 39 -13.40 36.81 -9.67
C PHE A 39 -11.90 36.84 -10.03
N PHE A 40 -11.49 36.09 -11.05
CA PHE A 40 -11.23 36.63 -12.40
C PHE A 40 -10.91 35.53 -13.43
N CYS A 41 -11.14 35.89 -14.68
CA CYS A 41 -11.39 35.11 -15.90
C CYS A 41 -10.29 34.20 -16.46
N GLN A 42 -10.79 33.12 -17.09
CA GLN A 42 -10.65 32.72 -18.50
C GLN A 42 -9.48 33.25 -19.36
N HIS A 43 -8.98 32.30 -20.17
CA HIS A 43 -8.05 32.38 -21.31
C HIS A 43 -6.56 32.45 -20.95
N TYR A 44 -5.80 31.42 -21.35
CA TYR A 44 -4.57 31.56 -22.13
C TYR A 44 -4.13 30.21 -22.71
N GLU A 45 -3.87 30.19 -24.02
CA GLU A 45 -3.33 29.06 -24.80
C GLU A 45 -1.84 28.80 -24.48
N PRO A 46 -1.30 27.59 -24.73
CA PRO A 46 0.07 27.23 -24.39
C PRO A 46 1.05 27.64 -25.49
N HIS A 47 1.98 28.54 -25.16
CA HIS A 47 3.18 28.75 -25.96
C HIS A 47 4.40 28.03 -25.35
N ALA A 48 5.11 27.33 -26.24
CA ALA A 48 6.32 26.56 -25.97
C ALA A 48 7.55 27.46 -25.75
N ILE A 49 8.38 27.17 -24.73
CA ILE A 49 9.76 27.67 -24.59
C ILE A 49 10.63 26.59 -23.85
N PRO A 50 11.98 26.66 -23.83
CA PRO A 50 12.86 25.67 -24.44
C PRO A 50 13.70 24.85 -23.43
N ILE A 51 14.39 23.86 -23.99
CA ILE A 51 15.19 22.80 -23.36
C ILE A 51 16.39 23.34 -22.54
N GLY A 52 16.47 22.93 -21.26
CA GLY A 52 17.62 23.02 -20.37
C GLY A 52 17.39 22.15 -19.13
N LEU A 53 18.02 20.98 -19.07
CA LEU A 53 17.83 19.95 -18.03
C LEU A 53 18.59 20.31 -16.74
N THR A 54 17.89 20.39 -15.60
CA THR A 54 18.47 20.40 -14.24
C THR A 54 17.58 19.64 -13.25
N ASP A 55 18.14 19.29 -12.09
CA ASP A 55 17.68 18.35 -11.05
C ASP A 55 16.28 18.61 -10.45
N ASP A 56 15.58 19.67 -10.85
CA ASP A 56 14.31 20.16 -10.30
C ASP A 56 13.10 19.24 -10.55
N TYR A 57 13.12 18.37 -11.56
CA TYR A 57 11.94 17.59 -11.96
C TYR A 57 11.71 16.31 -11.14
N HIS A 58 12.72 15.73 -10.50
CA HIS A 58 12.56 14.47 -9.75
C HIS A 58 12.10 14.70 -8.30
N ALA A 59 12.33 15.90 -7.76
CA ALA A 59 11.68 16.36 -6.54
C ALA A 59 10.15 16.33 -6.69
N GLN A 60 9.63 16.66 -7.86
CA GLN A 60 8.21 16.86 -8.14
C GLN A 60 7.35 15.59 -8.04
N ALA A 61 7.96 14.39 -8.07
CA ALA A 61 7.25 13.11 -8.05
C ALA A 61 6.88 12.61 -6.64
N ALA A 62 7.53 13.12 -5.59
CA ALA A 62 7.25 12.78 -4.19
C ALA A 62 6.24 13.72 -3.51
N LEU A 63 6.03 14.90 -4.08
CA LEU A 63 5.52 16.08 -3.40
C LEU A 63 4.02 16.26 -3.66
N GLY A 64 3.20 15.52 -2.93
CA GLY A 64 1.74 15.68 -2.91
C GLY A 64 1.20 16.61 -1.81
N CYS A 65 2.07 17.22 -1.01
CA CYS A 65 1.67 17.94 0.20
C CYS A 65 1.04 19.31 -0.06
N PHE A 66 1.67 20.17 -0.85
CA PHE A 66 1.20 21.54 -1.08
C PHE A 66 0.93 21.80 -2.56
N ASP A 67 -0.07 22.65 -2.82
CA ASP A 67 -0.46 23.06 -4.17
C ASP A 67 0.74 23.64 -4.93
N GLN A 68 1.13 22.92 -6.00
CA GLN A 68 2.29 23.23 -6.83
C GLN A 68 2.10 24.52 -7.63
N GLU A 69 0.87 25.00 -7.79
CA GLU A 69 0.60 26.30 -8.40
C GLU A 69 0.89 27.46 -7.42
N LYS A 70 0.91 27.19 -6.11
CA LYS A 70 0.97 28.18 -5.03
C LYS A 70 2.35 28.30 -4.37
N TYR A 71 3.10 27.21 -4.25
CA TYR A 71 4.35 27.18 -3.49
C TYR A 71 5.56 26.64 -4.26
N GLU A 72 6.74 27.18 -3.97
CA GLU A 72 8.04 26.72 -4.45
C GLU A 72 8.81 26.00 -3.32
N TYR A 73 9.59 24.96 -3.62
CA TYR A 73 10.23 24.13 -2.60
C TYR A 73 11.72 24.46 -2.49
N GLN A 74 12.23 24.60 -1.27
CA GLN A 74 13.63 24.92 -1.00
C GLN A 74 14.24 23.88 -0.03
N PRO A 75 15.21 23.07 -0.48
CA PRO A 75 15.91 22.15 0.41
C PRO A 75 16.86 22.92 1.34
N ALA A 76 16.93 22.47 2.59
CA ALA A 76 17.76 23.03 3.64
C ALA A 76 18.76 21.98 4.15
N ILE A 77 19.98 22.37 4.48
CA ILE A 77 21.04 21.42 4.83
C ILE A 77 20.80 20.85 6.23
N GLY A 78 20.33 21.67 7.17
CA GLY A 78 19.99 21.28 8.54
C GLY A 78 18.67 21.86 9.03
N ILE A 79 18.23 21.41 10.21
CA ILE A 79 17.01 21.91 10.87
C ILE A 79 17.14 23.43 11.17
N PRO A 80 18.30 23.97 11.62
CA PRO A 80 18.47 25.41 11.82
C PRO A 80 18.18 26.24 10.56
N ASP A 81 18.60 25.75 9.39
CA ASP A 81 18.39 26.47 8.12
C ASP A 81 16.90 26.59 7.77
N VAL A 82 16.08 25.59 8.15
CA VAL A 82 14.62 25.66 8.00
C VAL A 82 14.04 26.75 8.90
N PHE A 83 14.47 26.81 10.17
CA PHE A 83 14.04 27.84 11.11
C PHE A 83 14.44 29.24 10.62
N ASP A 84 15.68 29.41 10.18
CA ASP A 84 16.20 30.68 9.67
C ASP A 84 15.46 31.14 8.41
N ALA A 85 15.17 30.22 7.48
CA ALA A 85 14.42 30.52 6.26
C ALA A 85 12.99 31.03 6.55
N VAL A 86 12.30 30.41 7.52
CA VAL A 86 10.95 30.85 7.91
C VAL A 86 11.00 32.17 8.70
N GLN A 87 11.94 32.28 9.65
CA GLN A 87 12.09 33.49 10.46
C GLN A 87 12.45 34.72 9.62
N SER A 88 13.30 34.56 8.61
CA SER A 88 13.68 35.63 7.69
C SER A 88 12.59 35.93 6.64
N GLY A 89 11.54 35.12 6.55
CA GLY A 89 10.50 35.21 5.52
C GLY A 89 10.95 34.77 4.13
N LYS A 90 12.11 34.08 4.01
CA LYS A 90 12.55 33.45 2.75
C LYS A 90 11.61 32.31 2.37
N ALA A 91 11.11 31.58 3.37
CA ALA A 91 10.07 30.58 3.23
C ALA A 91 8.83 30.99 4.04
N ALA A 92 7.65 30.78 3.47
CA ALA A 92 6.37 30.99 4.14
C ALA A 92 6.11 29.92 5.21
N LEU A 93 6.54 28.68 4.92
CA LEU A 93 6.38 27.51 5.79
C LEU A 93 7.70 26.73 5.89
N GLY A 94 7.89 26.03 7.01
CA GLY A 94 9.02 25.12 7.21
C GLY A 94 8.56 23.79 7.79
N VAL A 95 9.08 22.68 7.29
CA VAL A 95 8.72 21.34 7.79
C VAL A 95 9.91 20.71 8.51
N VAL A 96 9.72 20.38 9.79
CA VAL A 96 10.77 19.87 10.66
C VAL A 96 10.32 18.58 11.35
N PRO A 97 11.18 17.56 11.46
CA PRO A 97 10.83 16.34 12.18
C PRO A 97 10.72 16.64 13.68
N PHE A 98 9.70 16.09 14.33
CA PHE A 98 9.46 16.29 15.76
C PHE A 98 9.64 15.01 16.56
N GLU A 99 9.10 13.89 16.12
CA GLU A 99 9.10 12.65 16.89
C GLU A 99 9.02 11.42 15.97
N ASN A 100 9.65 10.33 16.36
CA ASN A 100 9.53 9.03 15.69
C ASN A 100 8.94 8.00 16.66
N SER A 101 7.98 7.18 16.20
CA SER A 101 7.28 6.21 17.07
C SER A 101 8.21 5.18 17.73
N THR A 102 9.39 4.92 17.16
CA THR A 102 10.36 3.97 17.69
C THR A 102 11.45 4.63 18.54
N ASN A 103 11.85 5.86 18.22
CA ASN A 103 13.05 6.50 18.80
C ASN A 103 12.76 7.77 19.62
N GLY A 104 11.49 8.19 19.71
CA GLY A 104 11.07 9.36 20.46
C GLY A 104 11.40 10.69 19.78
N ALA A 105 11.50 11.73 20.60
CA ALA A 105 11.57 13.12 20.14
C ALA A 105 12.92 13.50 19.47
N VAL A 106 12.84 14.32 18.43
CA VAL A 106 13.97 14.92 17.74
C VAL A 106 14.49 16.11 18.55
N ILE A 107 15.57 15.86 19.28
CA ILE A 107 16.17 16.82 20.22
C ILE A 107 16.50 18.17 19.56
N PHE A 108 17.02 18.17 18.33
CA PHE A 108 17.42 19.41 17.64
C PHE A 108 16.24 20.36 17.41
N THR A 109 15.05 19.85 17.09
CA THR A 109 13.85 20.66 16.92
C THR A 109 13.43 21.29 18.23
N LEU A 110 13.43 20.53 19.34
CA LEU A 110 13.16 21.04 20.68
C LEU A 110 14.19 22.11 21.12
N GLU A 111 15.47 21.94 20.78
CA GLU A 111 16.52 22.91 21.09
C GLU A 111 16.34 24.25 20.39
N LEU A 112 15.81 24.26 19.16
CA LEU A 112 15.49 25.48 18.42
C LEU A 112 14.19 26.12 18.89
N LEU A 113 13.16 25.32 19.20
CA LEU A 113 11.91 25.80 19.80
C LEU A 113 12.10 26.38 21.21
N ALA A 114 13.12 25.92 21.95
CA ALA A 114 13.50 26.51 23.24
C ALA A 114 13.90 27.97 23.11
N ASP A 115 14.39 28.38 21.93
CA ASP A 115 14.67 29.76 21.54
C ASP A 115 15.41 30.59 22.60
N ARG A 116 16.46 29.99 23.19
CA ARG A 116 17.19 30.57 24.33
C ARG A 116 17.81 31.94 24.03
N HIS A 117 18.14 32.19 22.76
CA HIS A 117 18.74 33.43 22.29
C HIS A 117 17.72 34.37 21.63
N SER A 118 16.41 34.07 21.74
CA SER A 118 15.35 34.93 21.20
C SER A 118 15.44 35.18 19.69
N LEU A 119 15.96 34.20 18.93
CA LEU A 119 16.14 34.27 17.49
C LEU A 119 14.84 33.98 16.72
N TYR A 120 13.95 33.16 17.30
CA TYR A 120 12.79 32.58 16.62
C TYR A 120 11.46 32.97 17.28
N LYS A 121 11.38 34.14 17.93
CA LYS A 121 10.22 34.59 18.73
C LYS A 121 8.89 34.59 17.98
N ASP A 122 8.94 34.84 16.68
CA ASP A 122 7.75 34.97 15.84
C ASP A 122 7.36 33.64 15.17
N LEU A 123 8.11 32.56 15.40
CA LEU A 123 7.77 31.25 14.86
C LEU A 123 6.68 30.57 15.70
N THR A 124 5.69 30.04 15.00
CA THR A 124 4.63 29.21 15.57
C THR A 124 4.45 27.92 14.78
N ILE A 125 3.99 26.87 15.46
CA ILE A 125 3.56 25.62 14.86
C ILE A 125 2.11 25.80 14.41
N CYS A 126 1.86 25.60 13.11
CA CYS A 126 0.52 25.75 12.51
C CYS A 126 -0.04 24.46 11.95
N GLY A 127 0.69 23.35 12.04
CA GLY A 127 0.24 22.06 11.55
C GLY A 127 1.19 20.93 11.93
N GLU A 128 0.71 19.72 11.71
CA GLU A 128 1.48 18.49 11.83
C GLU A 128 1.28 17.59 10.61
N ALA A 129 2.20 16.66 10.41
CA ALA A 129 2.10 15.63 9.40
C ALA A 129 2.78 14.33 9.86
N TYR A 130 2.33 13.20 9.32
CA TYR A 130 2.84 11.87 9.64
C TYR A 130 3.38 11.20 8.40
N LEU A 131 4.45 10.43 8.56
CA LEU A 131 5.05 9.65 7.50
C LEU A 131 5.41 8.26 8.00
N ASP A 132 4.81 7.25 7.38
CA ASP A 132 5.21 5.87 7.59
C ASP A 132 6.58 5.63 6.97
N VAL A 133 7.51 5.20 7.81
CA VAL A 133 8.89 4.94 7.44
C VAL A 133 8.99 3.48 6.98
N SER A 134 8.98 3.29 5.67
CA SER A 134 9.33 2.00 5.08
C SER A 134 10.76 2.03 4.53
N HIS A 135 11.53 0.99 4.86
CA HIS A 135 12.91 0.82 4.42
C HIS A 135 12.96 -0.10 3.22
N CYS A 136 13.74 0.31 2.23
CA CYS A 136 14.08 -0.49 1.07
C CYS A 136 15.59 -0.78 1.07
N LEU A 137 15.96 -1.99 0.67
CA LEU A 137 17.33 -2.30 0.29
C LEU A 137 17.52 -1.90 -1.18
N LEU A 138 18.39 -0.93 -1.43
CA LEU A 138 18.67 -0.37 -2.75
C LEU A 138 20.05 -0.82 -3.24
N GLY A 139 20.20 -1.05 -4.54
CA GLY A 139 21.48 -1.38 -5.16
C GLY A 139 21.34 -1.61 -6.65
N HIS A 140 22.17 -2.49 -7.22
CA HIS A 140 22.07 -2.89 -8.62
C HIS A 140 21.78 -4.38 -8.73
N PHE A 141 20.89 -4.79 -9.65
CA PHE A 141 20.68 -6.21 -9.93
C PHE A 141 21.94 -6.86 -10.52
N SER A 142 22.31 -8.04 -10.03
CA SER A 142 23.38 -8.84 -10.63
C SER A 142 22.84 -9.65 -11.82
N LYS A 143 23.60 -9.67 -12.93
CA LYS A 143 23.30 -10.48 -14.14
C LYS A 143 23.80 -11.92 -14.07
N ALA A 144 24.46 -12.34 -12.99
CA ALA A 144 25.05 -13.66 -12.87
C ALA A 144 24.09 -14.64 -12.14
N ASP A 145 23.47 -15.53 -12.92
CA ASP A 145 22.76 -16.72 -12.45
C ASP A 145 23.74 -17.70 -11.76
N SER A 146 23.45 -18.16 -10.54
CA SER A 146 24.01 -19.37 -9.90
C SER A 146 23.51 -19.60 -8.45
N PRO A 147 23.53 -20.86 -7.94
CA PRO A 147 22.43 -21.56 -7.26
C PRO A 147 22.25 -21.22 -5.78
N GLU A 148 21.05 -21.44 -5.25
CA GLU A 148 20.66 -21.25 -3.85
C GLU A 148 21.63 -21.95 -2.86
N ARG A 149 22.40 -21.16 -2.13
CA ARG A 149 22.83 -21.49 -0.77
C ARG A 149 22.12 -20.48 0.10
N SER A 150 20.99 -20.93 0.62
CA SER A 150 20.27 -20.30 1.71
C SER A 150 21.25 -19.98 2.83
N GLY A 151 21.47 -18.70 3.09
CA GLY A 151 22.02 -18.23 4.36
C GLY A 151 20.96 -18.40 5.43
N THR A 152 20.59 -19.64 5.75
CA THR A 152 19.70 -19.93 6.87
C THR A 152 20.51 -19.74 8.15
N CYS A 153 20.02 -18.89 9.05
CA CYS A 153 20.50 -18.88 10.43
C CYS A 153 20.31 -20.28 11.03
N THR A 154 21.39 -21.05 11.15
CA THR A 154 21.41 -22.21 12.04
C THR A 154 21.37 -21.68 13.48
N PRO A 155 20.50 -22.19 14.37
CA PRO A 155 20.47 -21.77 15.77
C PRO A 155 21.85 -21.97 16.40
N THR A 156 22.36 -20.93 17.06
CA THR A 156 23.60 -20.99 17.84
C THR A 156 23.26 -20.87 19.32
N THR A 157 24.16 -21.34 20.18
CA THR A 157 23.98 -21.32 21.65
C THR A 157 23.75 -19.91 22.22
N ALA A 158 24.09 -18.86 21.47
CA ALA A 158 23.88 -17.46 21.84
C ALA A 158 22.51 -16.89 21.41
N THR A 159 21.78 -17.54 20.49
CA THR A 159 20.48 -17.05 19.98
C THR A 159 19.59 -18.23 19.59
N PRO A 160 18.78 -18.77 20.53
CA PRO A 160 18.03 -20.02 20.33
C PRO A 160 16.92 -19.92 19.27
N SER A 161 16.38 -18.72 19.05
CA SER A 161 15.30 -18.43 18.11
C SER A 161 15.56 -17.10 17.40
N PRO A 162 16.20 -17.07 16.22
CA PRO A 162 16.38 -15.81 15.48
C PRO A 162 15.03 -15.29 14.99
N VAL A 163 14.80 -13.98 15.13
CA VAL A 163 13.64 -13.30 14.57
C VAL A 163 13.63 -13.52 13.06
N LYS A 164 12.59 -14.16 12.54
CA LYS A 164 12.45 -14.39 11.09
C LYS A 164 12.12 -13.06 10.42
N PRO A 165 12.81 -12.70 9.32
CA PRO A 165 12.50 -11.49 8.58
C PRO A 165 11.14 -11.63 7.89
N LYS A 166 10.38 -10.54 7.88
CA LYS A 166 9.03 -10.49 7.27
C LYS A 166 9.08 -10.65 5.76
N THR A 167 10.13 -10.10 5.14
CA THR A 167 10.26 -10.00 3.69
C THR A 167 11.44 -10.80 3.19
N LYS A 168 11.34 -11.20 1.92
CA LYS A 168 12.41 -11.90 1.19
C LYS A 168 13.01 -10.95 0.15
N PRO A 169 14.31 -11.08 -0.16
CA PRO A 169 14.91 -10.37 -1.27
C PRO A 169 14.18 -10.63 -2.58
N LEU A 170 14.04 -9.60 -3.40
CA LEU A 170 13.47 -9.66 -4.75
C LEU A 170 14.45 -10.29 -5.76
N SER A 171 15.75 -10.30 -5.42
CA SER A 171 16.83 -10.89 -6.21
C SER A 171 17.95 -11.43 -5.31
N SER A 172 18.92 -12.13 -5.89
CA SER A 172 20.11 -12.60 -5.17
C SER A 172 20.93 -11.42 -4.66
N LEU A 173 21.32 -11.47 -3.38
CA LEU A 173 22.13 -10.43 -2.72
C LEU A 173 23.62 -10.79 -2.61
N ARG A 174 24.07 -11.88 -3.25
CA ARG A 174 25.44 -12.42 -3.05
C ARG A 174 26.56 -11.50 -3.48
N HIS A 175 26.31 -10.66 -4.47
CA HIS A 175 27.28 -9.72 -4.99
C HIS A 175 27.46 -8.50 -4.07
N ILE A 176 26.56 -8.31 -3.10
CA ILE A 176 26.62 -7.19 -2.16
C ILE A 176 27.70 -7.46 -1.11
N GLN A 177 28.68 -6.57 -1.05
CA GLN A 177 29.80 -6.61 -0.11
C GLN A 177 29.71 -5.51 0.95
N ARG A 178 29.11 -4.36 0.60
CA ARG A 178 29.03 -3.18 1.46
C ARG A 178 27.60 -2.68 1.58
N LEU A 179 27.22 -2.26 2.78
CA LEU A 179 25.91 -1.68 3.06
C LEU A 179 26.06 -0.34 3.76
N TYR A 180 25.53 0.71 3.14
CA TYR A 180 25.54 2.07 3.65
C TYR A 180 24.17 2.44 4.20
N THR A 181 24.09 3.04 5.38
CA THR A 181 22.90 3.77 5.84
C THR A 181 23.21 4.63 7.07
N HIS A 182 22.21 5.36 7.54
CA HIS A 182 22.30 6.04 8.83
C HIS A 182 22.29 5.01 9.98
N PRO A 183 23.10 5.18 11.05
CA PRO A 183 23.22 4.19 12.14
C PRO A 183 21.89 3.69 12.70
N GLN A 184 20.90 4.59 12.80
CA GLN A 184 19.56 4.30 13.30
C GLN A 184 18.77 3.30 12.43
N ALA A 185 18.99 3.31 11.11
CA ALA A 185 18.28 2.42 10.19
C ALA A 185 18.79 0.97 10.29
N TYR A 186 20.03 0.73 10.74
CA TYR A 186 20.52 -0.63 10.98
C TYR A 186 19.73 -1.32 12.08
N GLY A 187 19.48 -0.63 13.19
CA GLY A 187 18.70 -1.15 14.32
C GLY A 187 17.21 -1.35 14.01
N GLN A 188 16.73 -0.83 12.88
CA GLN A 188 15.35 -1.01 12.42
C GLN A 188 15.20 -2.17 11.43
N CYS A 189 16.29 -2.79 10.97
CA CYS A 189 16.27 -3.82 9.94
C CYS A 189 17.07 -5.07 10.36
N GLU A 190 17.21 -5.34 11.66
CA GLU A 190 18.12 -6.35 12.17
C GLU A 190 17.74 -7.76 11.74
N ALA A 191 16.44 -8.10 11.69
CA ALA A 191 16.00 -9.44 11.31
C ALA A 191 16.35 -9.75 9.85
N PHE A 192 16.15 -8.77 8.97
CA PHE A 192 16.47 -8.89 7.55
C PHE A 192 17.98 -8.98 7.32
N LEU A 193 18.74 -8.06 7.92
CA LEU A 193 20.19 -8.03 7.78
C LEU A 193 20.86 -9.26 8.40
N GLY A 194 20.37 -9.70 9.56
CA GLY A 194 20.82 -10.89 10.25
C GLY A 194 20.54 -12.18 9.47
N THR A 195 19.57 -12.19 8.55
CA THR A 195 19.23 -13.37 7.76
C THR A 195 19.92 -13.38 6.40
N TYR A 196 19.84 -12.29 5.63
CA TYR A 196 20.26 -12.31 4.22
C TYR A 196 21.62 -11.66 3.95
N LEU A 197 22.11 -10.83 4.87
CA LEU A 197 23.31 -10.02 4.69
C LEU A 197 24.29 -10.22 5.86
N LYS A 198 24.58 -11.48 6.19
CA LYS A 198 25.60 -11.81 7.19
C LYS A 198 27.00 -11.59 6.64
N GLY A 199 27.85 -10.93 7.42
CA GLY A 199 29.29 -10.78 7.11
C GLY A 199 29.62 -9.69 6.08
N ILE A 200 28.64 -8.89 5.66
CA ILE A 200 28.91 -7.71 4.82
C ILE A 200 29.44 -6.55 5.65
N GLU A 201 30.22 -5.68 5.01
CA GLU A 201 30.75 -4.47 5.63
C GLU A 201 29.62 -3.44 5.80
N ARG A 202 29.34 -3.02 7.04
CA ARG A 202 28.34 -1.99 7.35
C ARG A 202 29.06 -0.65 7.56
N LEU A 203 28.67 0.36 6.78
CA LEU A 203 29.32 1.67 6.76
C LEU A 203 28.32 2.77 7.10
N ASP A 204 28.54 3.40 8.25
CA ASP A 204 27.72 4.49 8.75
C ASP A 204 27.88 5.74 7.87
N VAL A 205 26.75 6.35 7.50
CA VAL A 205 26.72 7.61 6.76
C VAL A 205 25.77 8.61 7.42
N SER A 206 25.88 9.87 7.02
CA SER A 206 25.13 10.97 7.62
C SER A 206 23.62 10.92 7.38
N SER A 207 23.15 10.24 6.34
CA SER A 207 21.71 10.06 6.07
C SER A 207 21.41 8.85 5.18
N THR A 208 20.18 8.35 5.22
CA THR A 208 19.68 7.29 4.33
C THR A 208 19.73 7.72 2.86
N SER A 209 19.43 8.98 2.56
CA SER A 209 19.58 9.56 1.23
C SER A 209 21.03 9.61 0.75
N LYS A 210 21.97 9.97 1.64
CA LYS A 210 23.40 9.98 1.30
C LYS A 210 23.90 8.57 0.99
N ALA A 211 23.37 7.56 1.67
CA ALA A 211 23.68 6.17 1.34
C ALA A 211 23.30 5.81 -0.10
N ALA A 212 22.10 6.19 -0.53
CA ALA A 212 21.65 5.97 -1.91
C ALA A 212 22.53 6.72 -2.93
N GLU A 213 22.94 7.95 -2.61
CA GLU A 213 23.86 8.72 -3.46
C GLU A 213 25.24 8.03 -3.60
N ILE A 214 25.78 7.50 -2.50
CA ILE A 214 27.06 6.76 -2.50
C ILE A 214 26.95 5.50 -3.37
N VAL A 215 25.87 4.73 -3.20
CA VAL A 215 25.64 3.49 -3.97
C VAL A 215 25.46 3.78 -5.46
N LYS A 216 24.78 4.87 -5.82
CA LYS A 216 24.69 5.33 -7.22
C LYS A 216 26.06 5.60 -7.85
N ALA A 217 27.01 6.10 -7.06
CA ALA A 217 28.36 6.37 -7.54
C ALA A 217 29.21 5.09 -7.69
N ASP A 218 28.81 3.98 -7.06
CA ASP A 218 29.52 2.71 -7.13
C ASP A 218 29.22 1.94 -8.43
N LYS A 219 30.15 2.03 -9.38
CA LYS A 219 30.05 1.32 -10.67
C LYS A 219 30.31 -0.19 -10.57
N SER A 220 30.80 -0.70 -9.44
CA SER A 220 31.04 -2.13 -9.26
C SER A 220 29.75 -2.93 -9.10
N GLY A 221 28.66 -2.28 -8.68
CA GLY A 221 27.38 -2.91 -8.36
C GLY A 221 27.40 -3.74 -7.06
N THR A 222 28.49 -3.69 -6.29
CA THR A 222 28.66 -4.50 -5.06
C THR A 222 28.21 -3.78 -3.78
N SER A 223 27.81 -2.52 -3.88
CA SER A 223 27.29 -1.74 -2.75
C SER A 223 25.76 -1.74 -2.72
N ALA A 224 25.21 -1.72 -1.52
CA ALA A 224 23.78 -1.52 -1.26
C ALA A 224 23.55 -0.41 -0.23
N ALA A 225 22.35 0.15 -0.22
CA ALA A 225 21.93 1.15 0.74
C ALA A 225 20.60 0.77 1.40
N ILE A 226 20.42 1.10 2.67
CA ILE A 226 19.07 1.15 3.28
C ILE A 226 18.56 2.57 3.17
N ALA A 227 17.50 2.76 2.39
CA ALA A 227 16.87 4.06 2.22
C ALA A 227 15.39 3.94 1.85
N SER A 228 14.72 5.08 1.69
CA SER A 228 13.34 5.13 1.25
C SER A 228 13.18 4.68 -0.20
N GLN A 229 11.98 4.26 -0.57
CA GLN A 229 11.64 3.96 -1.96
C GLN A 229 11.90 5.15 -2.90
N LEU A 230 11.60 6.38 -2.44
CA LEU A 230 11.86 7.60 -3.21
C LEU A 230 13.34 7.77 -3.55
N ALA A 231 14.25 7.40 -2.65
CA ALA A 231 15.67 7.47 -2.93
C ALA A 231 16.08 6.52 -4.07
N ALA A 232 15.39 5.37 -4.23
CA ALA A 232 15.59 4.49 -5.37
C ALA A 232 15.26 5.20 -6.69
N ASP A 233 14.10 5.86 -6.74
CA ASP A 233 13.61 6.54 -7.95
C ASP A 233 14.51 7.73 -8.34
N ILE A 234 14.91 8.56 -7.39
CA ILE A 234 15.77 9.74 -7.63
C ILE A 234 17.17 9.32 -8.09
N HIS A 235 17.72 8.29 -7.45
CA HIS A 235 19.09 7.87 -7.73
C HIS A 235 19.17 6.83 -8.86
N GLY A 236 18.04 6.33 -9.36
CA GLY A 236 17.96 5.31 -10.40
C GLY A 236 18.51 3.96 -9.94
N LEU A 237 18.33 3.63 -8.66
CA LEU A 237 18.78 2.37 -8.05
C LEU A 237 17.68 1.32 -8.11
N ASP A 238 18.09 0.06 -8.23
CA ASP A 238 17.18 -1.08 -8.16
C ASP A 238 16.78 -1.35 -6.72
N ILE A 239 15.51 -1.69 -6.50
CA ILE A 239 15.01 -2.11 -5.20
C ILE A 239 15.24 -3.62 -5.08
N LEU A 240 16.19 -4.01 -4.23
CA LEU A 240 16.57 -5.39 -3.99
C LEU A 240 15.68 -6.08 -2.96
N ALA A 241 15.08 -5.32 -2.04
CA ALA A 241 14.06 -5.75 -1.09
C ALA A 241 13.24 -4.55 -0.61
N GLN A 242 11.95 -4.75 -0.33
CA GLN A 242 11.02 -3.74 0.19
C GLN A 242 10.50 -4.18 1.56
N GLY A 243 10.20 -3.22 2.43
CA GLY A 243 9.65 -3.52 3.76
C GLY A 243 10.63 -4.34 4.59
N ILE A 244 11.89 -3.91 4.66
CA ILE A 244 12.94 -4.65 5.39
C ILE A 244 12.98 -4.30 6.88
N GLU A 245 12.14 -3.35 7.31
CA GLU A 245 11.96 -2.96 8.69
C GLU A 245 11.41 -4.08 9.57
N ASP A 246 11.88 -4.13 10.82
CA ASP A 246 11.44 -5.12 11.79
C ASP A 246 10.01 -4.83 12.31
N ARG A 247 9.57 -3.56 12.21
CA ARG A 247 8.28 -3.06 12.71
C ARG A 247 7.54 -2.27 11.63
N ASP A 248 6.25 -2.58 11.45
CA ASP A 248 5.42 -1.96 10.39
C ASP A 248 4.70 -0.68 10.86
N ASP A 249 4.82 -0.35 12.16
CA ASP A 249 4.22 0.81 12.83
C ASP A 249 5.23 1.96 13.05
N ASN A 250 6.32 1.97 12.28
CA ASN A 250 7.33 3.01 12.36
C ASN A 250 6.86 4.27 11.62
N THR A 251 6.42 5.28 12.34
CA THR A 251 5.89 6.54 11.79
C THR A 251 6.67 7.71 12.37
N THR A 252 7.01 8.69 11.53
CA THR A 252 7.65 9.94 11.94
C THR A 252 6.66 11.08 11.85
N ARG A 253 6.53 11.83 12.94
CA ARG A 253 5.72 13.03 13.08
C ARG A 253 6.56 14.27 12.79
N PHE A 254 6.01 15.18 12.00
CA PHE A 254 6.60 16.45 11.59
C PHE A 254 5.76 17.63 12.07
N PHE A 255 6.42 18.74 12.39
CA PHE A 255 5.78 20.03 12.61
C PHE A 255 5.94 20.95 11.42
N ILE A 256 4.93 21.78 11.22
CA ILE A 256 4.91 22.82 10.21
C ILE A 256 4.98 24.15 10.92
N LEU A 257 6.08 24.84 10.65
CA LEU A 257 6.41 26.13 11.20
C LEU A 257 5.98 27.23 10.25
N ARG A 258 5.56 28.35 10.82
CA ARG A 258 5.31 29.59 10.09
C ARG A 258 5.78 30.78 10.91
N LYS A 259 5.95 31.91 10.24
CA LYS A 259 6.12 33.21 10.91
C LYS A 259 4.76 33.82 11.23
N GLY A 260 4.60 34.33 12.44
CA GLY A 260 3.37 34.93 12.95
C GLY A 260 2.28 33.91 13.26
N ILE A 261 1.08 34.41 13.54
CA ILE A 261 -0.10 33.62 13.88
C ILE A 261 -1.03 33.56 12.67
N ASP A 262 -1.55 32.36 12.36
CA ASP A 262 -2.65 32.23 11.41
C ASP A 262 -4.00 32.27 12.13
N THR A 263 -4.76 33.34 11.97
CA THR A 263 -6.14 33.42 12.50
C THR A 263 -7.18 32.84 11.53
N SER A 264 -6.80 32.52 10.29
CA SER A 264 -7.71 32.03 9.25
C SER A 264 -7.80 30.50 9.14
N ALA A 265 -6.89 29.77 9.79
CA ALA A 265 -6.71 28.33 9.59
C ALA A 265 -7.53 27.43 10.53
N THR A 266 -8.14 27.95 11.60
CA THR A 266 -8.93 27.14 12.54
C THR A 266 -10.39 27.04 12.10
N LYS A 267 -10.80 25.86 11.62
CA LYS A 267 -12.22 25.51 11.50
C LYS A 267 -12.82 25.38 12.89
N ALA A 268 -13.94 26.06 13.14
CA ALA A 268 -14.75 25.83 14.33
C ALA A 268 -15.12 24.33 14.41
N ASN A 269 -14.98 23.73 15.59
CA ASN A 269 -15.34 22.34 15.92
C ASN A 269 -14.43 21.21 15.35
N SER A 270 -13.16 21.48 15.02
CA SER A 270 -12.19 20.41 14.70
C SER A 270 -11.37 20.01 15.94
N PRO A 271 -11.08 18.70 16.16
CA PRO A 271 -10.15 18.29 17.22
C PRO A 271 -8.81 18.97 16.98
N SER A 272 -8.26 19.58 18.02
CA SER A 272 -7.09 20.46 17.92
C SER A 272 -6.09 20.15 19.02
N LYS A 273 -4.82 20.47 18.78
CA LYS A 273 -3.73 20.40 19.74
C LYS A 273 -3.08 21.76 19.91
N SER A 274 -2.45 21.96 21.06
CA SER A 274 -1.61 23.11 21.36
C SER A 274 -0.33 22.67 22.03
N MET A 275 0.73 23.45 21.84
CA MET A 275 2.00 23.27 22.54
C MET A 275 2.43 24.53 23.28
N VAL A 276 2.91 24.34 24.50
CA VAL A 276 3.49 25.38 25.34
C VAL A 276 4.87 24.95 25.81
N SER A 277 5.76 25.92 25.97
CA SER A 277 7.03 25.74 26.67
C SER A 277 7.06 26.58 27.94
N PHE A 278 7.67 26.09 29.02
CA PHE A 278 7.78 26.85 30.28
C PHE A 278 8.98 26.45 31.14
N THR A 279 9.38 27.33 32.04
CA THR A 279 10.38 27.09 33.09
C THR A 279 9.75 27.17 34.48
N ILE A 280 10.30 26.44 35.43
CA ILE A 280 9.83 26.38 36.83
C ILE A 280 10.98 26.70 37.79
N ASP A 281 10.63 27.14 39.00
CA ASP A 281 11.63 27.21 40.09
C ASP A 281 11.88 25.81 40.66
N HIS A 282 13.03 25.23 40.32
CA HIS A 282 13.45 23.90 40.77
C HIS A 282 13.72 23.81 42.28
N ARG A 283 13.69 24.93 43.02
CA ARG A 283 13.79 24.93 44.49
C ARG A 283 12.45 24.65 45.17
N THR A 284 11.35 24.79 44.46
CA THR A 284 10.00 24.62 45.01
C THR A 284 9.54 23.18 44.81
N PRO A 285 9.34 22.41 45.90
CA PRO A 285 8.83 21.04 45.80
C PRO A 285 7.48 21.00 45.09
N GLY A 286 7.32 20.08 44.13
CA GLY A 286 6.06 19.92 43.40
C GLY A 286 5.77 20.99 42.35
N ALA A 287 6.72 21.89 42.03
CA ALA A 287 6.51 22.96 41.06
C ALA A 287 6.01 22.46 39.69
N LEU A 288 6.58 21.37 39.16
CA LEU A 288 6.10 20.78 37.91
C LEU A 288 4.66 20.25 38.05
N ALA A 289 4.35 19.57 39.15
CA ALA A 289 3.01 19.05 39.40
C ALA A 289 1.96 20.17 39.48
N ALA A 290 2.28 21.29 40.13
CA ALA A 290 1.40 22.46 40.19
C ALA A 290 1.10 23.04 38.79
N VAL A 291 2.08 23.03 37.88
CA VAL A 291 1.88 23.41 36.48
C VAL A 291 0.97 22.41 35.76
N LEU A 292 1.20 21.10 35.91
CA LEU A 292 0.36 20.07 35.28
C LEU A 292 -1.09 20.09 35.83
N ASP A 293 -1.28 20.44 37.10
CA ASP A 293 -2.58 20.60 37.72
C ASP A 293 -3.41 21.73 37.11
N CYS A 294 -2.76 22.72 36.46
CA CYS A 294 -3.46 23.75 35.70
C CYS A 294 -4.25 23.12 34.54
N PHE A 295 -3.67 22.21 33.78
CA PHE A 295 -4.35 21.51 32.68
C PHE A 295 -5.43 20.55 33.19
N LYS A 296 -5.11 19.82 34.27
CA LYS A 296 -6.06 18.89 34.93
C LYS A 296 -7.32 19.59 35.42
N SER A 297 -7.20 20.79 36.01
CA SER A 297 -8.33 21.57 36.53
C SER A 297 -9.33 21.96 35.45
N TYR A 298 -8.87 22.15 34.21
CA TYR A 298 -9.71 22.43 33.05
C TYR A 298 -10.02 21.18 32.20
N LYS A 299 -9.66 19.98 32.69
CA LYS A 299 -9.86 18.69 32.02
C LYS A 299 -9.23 18.64 30.63
N LEU A 300 -8.05 19.24 30.46
CA LEU A 300 -7.27 19.17 29.23
C LEU A 300 -6.32 17.97 29.30
N ASN A 301 -6.42 17.07 28.32
CA ASN A 301 -5.53 15.93 28.21
C ASN A 301 -4.15 16.36 27.71
N LEU A 302 -3.08 15.75 28.24
CA LEU A 302 -1.70 15.99 27.81
C LEU A 302 -1.26 14.83 26.93
N THR A 303 -0.81 15.11 25.71
CA THR A 303 -0.40 14.09 24.73
C THR A 303 1.12 13.89 24.69
N SER A 304 1.90 14.88 25.13
CA SER A 304 3.37 14.77 25.19
C SER A 304 3.96 15.70 26.24
N ILE A 305 5.03 15.27 26.91
CA ILE A 305 5.87 16.11 27.76
C ILE A 305 7.34 15.81 27.51
N ASN A 306 8.11 16.85 27.17
CA ASN A 306 9.54 16.77 26.93
C ASN A 306 10.29 17.82 27.76
N SER A 307 11.51 17.53 28.19
CA SER A 307 12.33 18.49 28.95
C SER A 307 13.70 18.69 28.30
N ARG A 308 14.20 19.93 28.30
CA ARG A 308 15.53 20.30 27.81
C ARG A 308 16.24 21.19 28.84
N PRO A 309 17.56 21.03 29.07
CA PRO A 309 18.29 21.94 29.95
C PRO A 309 18.20 23.40 29.48
N THR A 310 18.06 24.36 30.40
CA THR A 310 18.02 25.79 30.07
C THR A 310 19.34 26.29 29.51
N LYS A 311 20.48 25.67 29.87
CA LYS A 311 21.86 26.08 29.56
C LYS A 311 22.27 27.45 30.13
N VAL A 312 21.40 28.12 30.88
CA VAL A 312 21.68 29.38 31.59
C VAL A 312 22.04 29.09 33.04
N VAL A 313 21.23 28.26 33.70
CA VAL A 313 21.44 27.81 35.08
C VAL A 313 21.59 26.29 35.08
N PRO A 314 22.64 25.75 35.72
CA PRO A 314 22.81 24.30 35.86
C PRO A 314 21.58 23.63 36.46
N PHE A 315 21.24 22.44 35.94
CA PHE A 315 20.13 21.60 36.44
C PHE A 315 18.74 22.27 36.43
N GLN A 316 18.56 23.32 35.64
CA GLN A 316 17.24 23.85 35.31
C GLN A 316 16.82 23.41 33.91
N TYR A 317 15.51 23.25 33.74
CA TYR A 317 14.90 22.69 32.53
C TYR A 317 13.79 23.59 32.00
N ILE A 318 13.70 23.61 30.66
CA ILE A 318 12.55 24.09 29.88
C ILE A 318 11.72 22.85 29.56
N PHE A 319 10.45 22.90 29.92
CA PHE A 319 9.48 21.85 29.62
C PHE A 319 8.66 22.23 28.40
N PHE A 320 8.40 21.27 27.52
CA PHE A 320 7.50 21.36 26.38
C PHE A 320 6.34 20.43 26.64
N VAL A 321 5.13 20.98 26.67
CA VAL A 321 3.90 20.22 26.91
C VAL A 321 2.98 20.41 25.73
N GLU A 322 2.56 19.28 25.16
CA GLU A 322 1.50 19.21 24.17
C GLU A 322 0.21 18.75 24.82
N PHE A 323 -0.90 19.38 24.47
CA PHE A 323 -2.21 19.13 25.06
C PHE A 323 -3.34 19.34 24.06
N GLU A 324 -4.48 18.69 24.32
CA GLU A 324 -5.70 18.84 23.53
C GLU A 324 -6.34 20.22 23.74
N GLY A 325 -6.85 20.80 22.65
CA GLY A 325 -7.49 22.10 22.61
C GLY A 325 -6.71 23.14 21.81
N SER A 326 -7.39 24.18 21.35
CA SER A 326 -6.82 25.29 20.58
C SER A 326 -6.95 26.60 21.34
N LYS A 327 -5.89 27.41 21.40
CA LYS A 327 -5.96 28.79 21.89
C LYS A 327 -6.73 29.71 20.93
N LEU A 328 -6.76 29.37 19.64
CA LEU A 328 -7.37 30.17 18.58
C LEU A 328 -8.88 29.90 18.44
N SER A 329 -9.34 28.72 18.88
CA SER A 329 -10.76 28.32 18.87
C SER A 329 -11.10 27.63 20.20
N ASP A 330 -11.47 28.44 21.20
CA ASP A 330 -11.76 27.99 22.57
C ASP A 330 -13.13 28.53 23.05
N PRO A 331 -14.25 28.01 22.51
CA PRO A 331 -15.58 28.50 22.85
C PRO A 331 -15.93 28.34 24.33
N GLU A 332 -15.35 27.34 25.00
CA GLU A 332 -15.57 27.06 26.42
C GLU A 332 -14.55 27.74 27.36
N GLY A 333 -13.55 28.44 26.82
CA GLY A 333 -12.53 29.14 27.59
C GLY A 333 -11.60 28.23 28.40
N LYS A 334 -11.55 26.92 28.12
CA LYS A 334 -10.76 25.94 28.88
C LYS A 334 -9.27 26.16 28.70
N VAL A 335 -8.83 26.36 27.46
CA VAL A 335 -7.42 26.59 27.12
C VAL A 335 -6.98 27.96 27.65
N ALA A 336 -7.80 29.00 27.45
CA ALA A 336 -7.52 30.33 27.99
C ALA A 336 -7.39 30.32 29.52
N GLY A 337 -8.28 29.61 30.21
CA GLY A 337 -8.24 29.45 31.67
C GLY A 337 -6.99 28.70 32.15
N ALA A 338 -6.63 27.59 31.49
CA ALA A 338 -5.44 26.82 31.84
C ALA A 338 -4.16 27.64 31.63
N LEU A 339 -4.03 28.31 30.48
CA LEU A 339 -2.86 29.15 30.17
C LEU A 339 -2.76 30.36 31.13
N GLY A 340 -3.87 31.00 31.49
CA GLY A 340 -3.86 32.10 32.46
C GLY A 340 -3.44 31.69 33.87
N ASN A 341 -3.57 30.41 34.24
CA ASN A 341 -3.05 29.90 35.51
C ASN A 341 -1.56 29.56 35.47
N LEU A 342 -0.96 29.38 34.29
CA LEU A 342 0.48 29.09 34.16
C LEU A 342 1.35 30.22 34.71
N ASP A 343 0.93 31.48 34.57
CA ASP A 343 1.66 32.65 35.08
C ASP A 343 1.94 32.58 36.59
N LYS A 344 1.09 31.89 37.36
CA LYS A 344 1.23 31.78 38.81
C LYS A 344 2.32 30.80 39.24
N TYR A 345 2.61 29.80 38.41
CA TYR A 345 3.45 28.66 38.79
C TYR A 345 4.70 28.49 37.92
N THR A 346 4.83 29.28 36.86
CA THR A 346 5.98 29.25 35.95
C THR A 346 6.84 30.52 36.13
N GLN A 347 8.15 30.41 35.91
CA GLN A 347 9.04 31.58 35.86
C GLN A 347 8.90 32.32 34.52
N SER A 348 8.68 31.56 33.46
CA SER A 348 8.38 32.06 32.12
C SER A 348 7.69 30.96 31.32
N TRP A 349 6.83 31.33 30.39
CA TRP A 349 6.23 30.41 29.44
C TRP A 349 6.01 31.07 28.08
N ARG A 350 5.94 30.23 27.05
CA ARG A 350 5.71 30.63 25.66
C ARG A 350 4.75 29.64 25.01
N TRP A 351 3.65 30.16 24.48
CA TRP A 351 2.79 29.41 23.55
C TRP A 351 3.50 29.25 22.21
N LEU A 352 3.59 28.02 21.72
CA LEU A 352 4.29 27.68 20.48
C LEU A 352 3.36 27.48 19.29
N GLY A 353 2.04 27.33 19.51
CA GLY A 353 1.06 27.21 18.43
C GLY A 353 -0.16 26.38 18.81
N SER A 354 -1.17 26.43 17.96
CA SER A 354 -2.36 25.58 17.99
C SER A 354 -2.68 25.14 16.57
N TRP A 355 -2.99 23.85 16.38
CA TRP A 355 -3.23 23.26 15.07
C TRP A 355 -4.25 22.11 15.15
N GLU A 356 -4.76 21.67 13.99
CA GLU A 356 -5.69 20.54 13.88
C GLU A 356 -4.99 19.22 14.23
N ASP A 357 -5.64 18.40 15.06
CA ASP A 357 -5.12 17.09 15.47
C ASP A 357 -5.41 16.04 14.40
N LYS A 358 -4.35 15.54 13.74
CA LYS A 358 -4.49 14.52 12.69
C LYS A 358 -4.42 13.09 13.23
N LEU A 359 -3.82 12.85 14.40
CA LEU A 359 -3.74 11.52 15.02
C LEU A 359 -5.11 10.99 15.46
N HIS A 360 -5.96 11.85 16.01
CA HIS A 360 -7.26 11.44 16.53
C HIS A 360 -8.26 11.03 15.46
N VAL A 361 -8.06 11.42 14.20
CA VAL A 361 -8.97 11.11 13.08
C VAL A 361 -8.57 9.81 12.37
N GLU A 362 -7.28 9.52 12.22
CA GLU A 362 -6.80 8.33 11.50
C GLU A 362 -6.70 7.07 12.36
N SER A 363 -6.42 7.21 13.67
CA SER A 363 -6.20 6.07 14.57
C SER A 363 -7.49 5.37 15.00
N SER A 364 -8.58 6.10 15.28
CA SER A 364 -9.83 5.50 15.77
C SER A 364 -10.54 4.70 14.67
N LEU A 365 -10.68 5.27 13.46
CA LEU A 365 -11.33 4.58 12.34
C LEU A 365 -10.55 3.31 11.95
N LYS A 366 -9.21 3.36 11.96
CA LYS A 366 -8.36 2.21 11.63
C LYS A 366 -8.49 1.09 12.66
N SER A 367 -8.42 1.41 13.97
CA SER A 367 -8.57 0.38 15.01
C SER A 367 -10.00 -0.17 15.08
N GLU A 368 -11.00 0.71 14.99
CA GLU A 368 -12.41 0.31 15.03
C GLU A 368 -12.76 -0.63 13.88
N LEU A 369 -12.40 -0.29 12.64
CA LEU A 369 -12.68 -1.14 11.48
C LEU A 369 -11.86 -2.42 11.50
N PHE A 370 -10.61 -2.38 11.99
CA PHE A 370 -9.80 -3.59 12.12
C PHE A 370 -10.46 -4.57 13.10
N ASP A 371 -10.79 -4.12 14.31
CA ASP A 371 -11.41 -4.96 15.33
C ASP A 371 -12.80 -5.44 14.88
N GLU A 372 -13.64 -4.56 14.36
CA GLU A 372 -15.00 -4.88 13.92
C GLU A 372 -15.01 -5.91 12.78
N LEU A 373 -14.18 -5.74 11.75
CA LEU A 373 -14.17 -6.63 10.60
C LEU A 373 -13.45 -7.96 10.85
N THR A 374 -12.32 -7.96 11.57
CA THR A 374 -11.54 -9.18 11.82
C THR A 374 -12.17 -10.09 12.88
N THR A 375 -13.06 -9.55 13.73
CA THR A 375 -13.82 -10.33 14.72
C THR A 375 -15.09 -10.96 14.15
N ARG A 376 -15.46 -10.65 12.89
CA ARG A 376 -16.60 -11.30 12.23
C ARG A 376 -16.38 -12.83 12.14
N PRO A 377 -17.43 -13.64 12.35
CA PRO A 377 -17.31 -15.08 12.25
C PRO A 377 -16.88 -15.50 10.85
N PRO A 378 -16.12 -16.61 10.71
CA PRO A 378 -15.76 -17.15 9.41
C PRO A 378 -17.01 -17.50 8.60
N ASN A 379 -17.00 -17.14 7.32
CA ASN A 379 -18.02 -17.58 6.39
C ASN A 379 -17.64 -18.97 5.84
N ILE A 380 -18.49 -19.98 6.10
CA ILE A 380 -18.26 -21.37 5.69
C ILE A 380 -19.22 -21.69 4.55
N ILE A 381 -18.67 -21.86 3.35
CA ILE A 381 -19.45 -22.07 2.13
C ILE A 381 -19.21 -23.49 1.66
N TYR A 382 -20.28 -24.27 1.56
CA TYR A 382 -20.25 -25.63 1.03
C TYR A 382 -20.62 -25.60 -0.45
N ASP A 383 -19.93 -26.41 -1.25
CA ASP A 383 -20.29 -26.55 -2.66
C ASP A 383 -20.04 -27.99 -3.12
N ASP A 384 -20.91 -28.45 -4.02
CA ASP A 384 -20.74 -29.72 -4.71
C ASP A 384 -20.05 -29.41 -6.04
N LEU A 385 -18.81 -29.89 -6.20
CA LEU A 385 -17.96 -29.61 -7.37
C LEU A 385 -18.47 -30.32 -8.63
N SER A 386 -19.65 -29.92 -9.08
CA SER A 386 -20.35 -30.44 -10.25
C SER A 386 -19.58 -30.07 -11.52
N PRO A 387 -19.39 -31.00 -12.46
CA PRO A 387 -18.78 -30.71 -13.76
C PRO A 387 -19.49 -29.59 -14.54
N THR A 388 -20.76 -29.31 -14.26
CA THR A 388 -21.57 -28.33 -15.00
C THR A 388 -20.96 -26.92 -14.95
N HIS A 389 -20.65 -26.39 -13.76
CA HIS A 389 -20.11 -25.02 -13.64
C HIS A 389 -18.75 -24.89 -14.35
N SER A 390 -17.87 -25.87 -14.14
CA SER A 390 -16.59 -25.98 -14.85
C SER A 390 -16.77 -25.98 -16.37
N ASN A 391 -17.65 -26.82 -16.91
CA ASN A 391 -17.89 -26.92 -18.34
C ASN A 391 -18.52 -25.64 -18.92
N LEU A 392 -19.45 -25.00 -18.21
CA LEU A 392 -20.04 -23.74 -18.64
C LEU A 392 -19.01 -22.60 -18.65
N LEU A 393 -18.05 -22.61 -17.73
CA LEU A 393 -16.91 -21.70 -17.76
C LEU A 393 -16.05 -21.95 -19.02
N ASP A 394 -15.71 -23.20 -19.31
CA ASP A 394 -14.95 -23.56 -20.52
C ASP A 394 -15.66 -23.12 -21.80
N ILE A 395 -16.96 -23.39 -21.92
CA ILE A 395 -17.79 -22.95 -23.05
C ILE A 395 -17.82 -21.42 -23.16
N SER A 396 -17.84 -20.71 -22.03
CA SER A 396 -17.82 -19.24 -22.02
C SER A 396 -16.46 -18.69 -22.45
N LEU A 397 -15.37 -19.44 -22.26
CA LEU A 397 -14.01 -19.06 -22.62
C LEU A 397 -13.53 -19.62 -23.97
N ALA A 398 -14.31 -20.52 -24.59
CA ALA A 398 -13.92 -21.28 -25.78
C ALA A 398 -13.51 -20.42 -26.98
N ASP A 399 -14.18 -19.27 -27.17
CA ASP A 399 -13.87 -18.33 -28.26
C ASP A 399 -12.51 -17.63 -28.07
N PHE A 400 -11.93 -17.71 -26.87
CA PHE A 400 -10.80 -16.89 -26.42
C PHE A 400 -9.56 -17.70 -26.07
N VAL A 401 -9.72 -18.96 -25.69
CA VAL A 401 -8.61 -19.89 -25.41
C VAL A 401 -8.34 -20.69 -26.70
N PRO A 402 -7.16 -20.59 -27.33
CA PRO A 402 -6.92 -21.22 -28.63
C PRO A 402 -7.16 -22.73 -28.60
N ALA A 403 -7.99 -23.23 -29.52
CA ALA A 403 -8.39 -24.65 -29.63
C ALA A 403 -7.24 -25.65 -29.91
N ALA A 404 -6.00 -25.17 -30.07
CA ALA A 404 -4.88 -25.97 -30.56
C ALA A 404 -4.17 -26.84 -29.51
N TYR A 405 -4.53 -26.79 -28.22
CA TYR A 405 -3.73 -27.46 -27.19
C TYR A 405 -4.57 -28.13 -26.09
N SER A 406 -5.62 -28.84 -26.49
CA SER A 406 -6.19 -29.92 -25.66
C SER A 406 -5.13 -31.02 -25.48
N PRO A 407 -4.94 -31.63 -24.29
CA PRO A 407 -3.94 -32.70 -24.07
C PRO A 407 -4.20 -34.01 -24.83
N THR A 408 -5.17 -34.04 -25.74
CA THR A 408 -5.61 -35.21 -26.50
C THR A 408 -5.05 -35.17 -27.92
N ASP A 409 -4.13 -36.08 -28.21
CA ASP A 409 -3.46 -36.28 -29.51
C ASP A 409 -4.40 -36.82 -30.62
N ASP A 410 -5.54 -36.17 -30.88
CA ASP A 410 -6.41 -36.53 -32.01
C ASP A 410 -7.11 -35.30 -32.62
N PRO A 411 -6.70 -34.84 -33.82
CA PRO A 411 -7.34 -33.72 -34.53
C PRO A 411 -8.74 -34.04 -35.07
N SER A 412 -9.19 -35.30 -35.02
CA SER A 412 -10.52 -35.71 -35.53
C SER A 412 -11.67 -35.40 -34.56
N SER A 413 -11.38 -35.00 -33.32
CA SER A 413 -12.37 -34.61 -32.31
C SER A 413 -12.82 -33.14 -32.37
N LEU A 414 -12.55 -32.43 -33.49
CA LEU A 414 -13.07 -31.07 -33.74
C LEU A 414 -14.54 -31.04 -34.19
N MET A 415 -15.19 -32.20 -34.32
CA MET A 415 -16.63 -32.27 -34.12
C MET A 415 -16.87 -31.97 -32.64
N ILE A 416 -17.66 -30.94 -32.33
CA ILE A 416 -18.29 -30.82 -31.01
C ILE A 416 -19.10 -32.10 -30.81
N GLU A 417 -18.49 -33.13 -30.22
CA GLU A 417 -19.22 -34.15 -29.51
C GLU A 417 -19.94 -33.39 -28.42
N ARG A 418 -21.23 -33.12 -28.64
CA ARG A 418 -22.13 -32.66 -27.58
C ARG A 418 -21.85 -33.57 -26.38
N PRO A 419 -21.50 -33.04 -25.20
CA PRO A 419 -21.40 -33.85 -24.00
C PRO A 419 -22.81 -34.23 -23.54
N CYS A 420 -23.51 -34.99 -24.37
CA CYS A 420 -24.61 -35.84 -24.00
C CYS A 420 -24.04 -37.25 -24.05
N ALA A 421 -24.01 -37.94 -22.91
CA ALA A 421 -23.78 -39.39 -22.78
C ALA A 421 -22.35 -39.94 -22.59
N ARG A 422 -21.50 -39.28 -21.80
CA ARG A 422 -20.58 -40.02 -20.90
C ARG A 422 -20.56 -39.37 -19.52
N ALA A 423 -21.47 -39.80 -18.66
CA ALA A 423 -21.25 -39.73 -17.22
C ALA A 423 -20.13 -40.72 -16.90
N SER A 424 -18.87 -40.34 -17.16
CA SER A 424 -17.76 -41.05 -16.55
C SER A 424 -17.79 -40.68 -15.08
N ASN A 425 -17.92 -41.69 -14.21
CA ASN A 425 -17.74 -41.62 -12.76
C ASN A 425 -16.29 -41.22 -12.36
N ASP A 426 -15.58 -40.52 -13.25
CA ASP A 426 -14.18 -40.21 -13.13
C ASP A 426 -14.05 -38.99 -12.23
N LYS A 427 -13.38 -39.16 -11.09
CA LYS A 427 -13.01 -38.08 -10.18
C LYS A 427 -11.85 -37.32 -10.81
N SER A 428 -12.08 -36.68 -11.94
CA SER A 428 -11.05 -35.88 -12.60
C SER A 428 -10.75 -34.65 -11.73
N ARG A 429 -9.49 -34.23 -11.75
CA ARG A 429 -9.04 -33.05 -11.01
C ARG A 429 -9.77 -31.81 -11.50
N LEU A 430 -10.24 -30.97 -10.58
CA LEU A 430 -10.78 -29.66 -10.92
C LEU A 430 -9.65 -28.80 -11.54
N PRO A 431 -9.81 -28.26 -12.76
CA PRO A 431 -8.78 -27.45 -13.38
C PRO A 431 -8.40 -26.22 -12.54
N GLN A 432 -7.12 -25.85 -12.56
CA GLN A 432 -6.64 -24.67 -11.83
C GLN A 432 -7.25 -23.42 -12.45
N SER A 433 -7.83 -22.55 -11.61
CA SER A 433 -8.73 -21.40 -11.90
C SER A 433 -10.22 -21.67 -11.76
N HIS A 434 -10.69 -22.92 -11.88
CA HIS A 434 -12.13 -23.19 -11.93
C HIS A 434 -12.82 -23.08 -10.57
N HIS A 435 -12.08 -23.15 -9.46
CA HIS A 435 -12.60 -22.87 -8.11
C HIS A 435 -13.25 -21.48 -7.96
N ILE A 436 -13.00 -20.54 -8.90
CA ILE A 436 -13.58 -19.20 -8.90
C ILE A 436 -15.09 -19.21 -9.21
N VAL A 437 -15.61 -20.22 -9.93
CA VAL A 437 -17.05 -20.37 -10.21
C VAL A 437 -17.77 -21.28 -9.21
N TYR A 438 -17.12 -21.58 -8.09
CA TYR A 438 -17.67 -22.31 -6.95
C TYR A 438 -17.51 -21.48 -5.68
N PHE A 439 -18.19 -21.89 -4.62
CA PHE A 439 -18.14 -21.24 -3.31
C PHE A 439 -18.57 -19.77 -3.40
N ASN A 440 -19.63 -19.50 -4.16
CA ASN A 440 -20.18 -18.16 -4.31
C ASN A 440 -20.88 -17.73 -3.01
N PRO A 441 -20.91 -16.43 -2.67
CA PRO A 441 -21.71 -15.94 -1.55
C PRO A 441 -23.19 -16.24 -1.74
N GLU A 442 -23.82 -16.90 -0.77
CA GLU A 442 -25.25 -17.26 -0.80
C GLU A 442 -26.13 -16.18 -0.15
N VAL A 443 -25.97 -14.93 -0.60
CA VAL A 443 -26.69 -13.78 -0.03
C VAL A 443 -28.00 -13.55 -0.81
N PRO A 444 -29.16 -13.50 -0.15
CA PRO A 444 -30.44 -13.29 -0.83
C PRO A 444 -30.58 -11.86 -1.34
N SER A 445 -31.38 -11.66 -2.39
CA SER A 445 -31.45 -10.38 -3.12
C SER A 445 -31.96 -9.20 -2.27
N ASN A 446 -32.70 -9.44 -1.19
CA ASN A 446 -33.15 -8.39 -0.26
C ASN A 446 -32.05 -7.92 0.70
N GLU A 447 -30.92 -8.61 0.77
CA GLU A 447 -29.76 -8.28 1.61
C GLU A 447 -28.59 -7.71 0.79
N LEU A 448 -28.73 -7.65 -0.55
CA LEU A 448 -27.77 -6.99 -1.42
C LEU A 448 -27.93 -5.46 -1.35
N PHE A 449 -26.82 -4.76 -1.49
CA PHE A 449 -26.80 -3.33 -1.71
C PHE A 449 -27.46 -2.97 -3.06
N PRO A 450 -27.88 -1.70 -3.26
CA PRO A 450 -28.51 -1.26 -4.51
C PRO A 450 -27.68 -1.50 -5.78
N ASP A 451 -26.36 -1.61 -5.66
CA ASP A 451 -25.44 -1.92 -6.75
C ASP A 451 -25.28 -3.43 -6.99
N GLY A 452 -26.01 -4.28 -6.27
CA GLY A 452 -25.96 -5.74 -6.38
C GLY A 452 -24.80 -6.39 -5.63
N THR A 453 -24.07 -5.66 -4.79
CA THR A 453 -23.00 -6.20 -3.95
C THR A 453 -23.48 -6.64 -2.57
N ASP A 454 -22.79 -7.59 -1.96
CA ASP A 454 -23.07 -8.09 -0.62
C ASP A 454 -22.32 -7.30 0.48
N ALA A 455 -22.80 -7.40 1.72
CA ALA A 455 -22.22 -6.73 2.88
C ALA A 455 -21.14 -7.53 3.63
N LEU A 456 -20.84 -8.78 3.23
CA LEU A 456 -20.02 -9.70 4.03
C LEU A 456 -18.64 -9.14 4.36
N HIS A 457 -18.01 -8.48 3.38
CA HIS A 457 -16.69 -7.87 3.53
C HIS A 457 -16.74 -6.34 3.69
N SER A 458 -17.94 -5.75 3.70
CA SER A 458 -18.12 -4.30 3.70
C SER A 458 -17.89 -3.70 5.09
N PRO A 459 -17.08 -2.61 5.20
CA PRO A 459 -17.01 -1.78 6.40
C PRO A 459 -18.28 -0.92 6.62
N GLY A 460 -19.24 -0.95 5.70
CA GLY A 460 -20.47 -0.17 5.77
C GLY A 460 -20.32 1.30 5.33
N PRO A 461 -21.39 2.09 5.43
CA PRO A 461 -21.37 3.51 5.08
C PRO A 461 -20.32 4.27 5.89
N PRO A 462 -19.56 5.20 5.28
CA PRO A 462 -19.76 5.79 3.96
C PRO A 462 -19.02 5.07 2.81
N PHE A 463 -18.41 3.91 3.05
CA PHE A 463 -17.52 3.22 2.10
C PHE A 463 -18.26 2.24 1.20
N MET A 464 -19.20 2.76 0.40
CA MET A 464 -20.11 1.90 -0.36
C MET A 464 -19.56 1.37 -1.68
N ARG A 465 -18.50 1.99 -2.22
CA ARG A 465 -17.93 1.59 -3.50
C ARG A 465 -16.84 0.57 -3.27
N ARG A 466 -16.80 -0.53 -4.02
CA ARG A 466 -15.79 -1.59 -3.85
C ARG A 466 -15.07 -1.96 -5.15
N MET A 467 -13.80 -2.34 -5.04
CA MET A 467 -12.99 -2.79 -6.17
C MET A 467 -12.11 -3.98 -5.78
N TRP A 468 -11.98 -4.95 -6.68
CA TRP A 468 -11.03 -6.04 -6.55
C TRP A 468 -9.62 -5.58 -6.92
N ALA A 469 -8.72 -5.42 -5.95
CA ALA A 469 -7.37 -4.89 -6.19
C ALA A 469 -6.32 -5.96 -6.53
N GLY A 470 -6.56 -7.22 -6.18
CA GLY A 470 -5.63 -8.31 -6.44
C GLY A 470 -5.74 -9.43 -5.42
N GLY A 471 -4.68 -10.22 -5.30
CA GLY A 471 -4.65 -11.35 -4.39
C GLY A 471 -3.47 -12.28 -4.62
N SER A 472 -3.51 -13.43 -3.96
CA SER A 472 -2.57 -14.53 -4.16
C SER A 472 -3.28 -15.88 -4.06
N ILE A 473 -2.88 -16.87 -4.85
CA ILE A 473 -3.36 -18.25 -4.73
C ILE A 473 -2.16 -19.16 -4.51
N ALA A 474 -2.26 -20.03 -3.52
CA ALA A 474 -1.38 -21.17 -3.34
C ALA A 474 -2.18 -22.45 -3.59
N PHE A 475 -1.68 -23.34 -4.45
CA PHE A 475 -2.27 -24.66 -4.70
C PHE A 475 -1.46 -25.74 -4.02
N ASN A 476 -2.15 -26.76 -3.48
CA ASN A 476 -1.46 -27.88 -2.87
C ASN A 476 -0.68 -28.67 -3.92
N LYS A 477 0.61 -28.84 -3.66
CA LYS A 477 1.52 -29.58 -4.53
C LYS A 477 1.23 -31.08 -4.56
N PHE A 478 0.58 -31.60 -3.52
CA PHE A 478 0.26 -33.01 -3.42
C PHE A 478 -1.04 -33.34 -4.14
N GLU A 479 -0.96 -34.23 -5.12
CA GLU A 479 -2.08 -34.58 -6.01
C GLU A 479 -3.31 -35.09 -5.23
N ASN A 480 -3.10 -35.91 -4.20
CA ASN A 480 -4.16 -36.43 -3.34
C ASN A 480 -4.83 -35.38 -2.42
N ARG A 481 -4.29 -34.16 -2.39
CA ARG A 481 -4.88 -33.01 -1.66
C ARG A 481 -5.54 -32.00 -2.60
N GLN A 482 -5.52 -32.21 -3.92
CA GLN A 482 -6.17 -31.31 -4.86
C GLN A 482 -7.70 -31.50 -4.90
N LEU A 483 -8.42 -30.50 -5.43
CA LEU A 483 -9.87 -30.57 -5.62
C LEU A 483 -10.20 -31.47 -6.82
N HIS A 484 -11.28 -32.24 -6.69
CA HIS A 484 -11.74 -33.16 -7.72
C HIS A 484 -13.22 -32.93 -8.00
N LEU A 485 -13.61 -33.06 -9.28
CA LEU A 485 -15.01 -32.99 -9.67
C LEU A 485 -15.81 -34.14 -9.05
N ASN A 486 -17.11 -33.92 -8.90
CA ASN A 486 -18.06 -34.82 -8.23
C ASN A 486 -17.70 -35.10 -6.76
N THR A 487 -17.08 -34.14 -6.09
CA THR A 487 -16.81 -34.19 -4.64
C THR A 487 -17.41 -32.99 -3.93
N ARG A 488 -17.84 -33.20 -2.68
CA ARG A 488 -18.27 -32.10 -1.82
C ARG A 488 -17.06 -31.43 -1.17
N ALA A 489 -16.99 -30.12 -1.30
CA ALA A 489 -15.91 -29.30 -0.79
C ALA A 489 -16.44 -28.17 0.08
N VAL A 490 -15.54 -27.55 0.82
CA VAL A 490 -15.83 -26.41 1.70
C VAL A 490 -14.81 -25.31 1.44
N CYS A 491 -15.28 -24.07 1.49
CA CYS A 491 -14.46 -22.87 1.53
C CYS A 491 -14.69 -22.16 2.86
N ILE A 492 -13.62 -21.99 3.64
CA ILE A 492 -13.62 -21.21 4.87
C ILE A 492 -13.02 -19.86 4.56
N GLU A 493 -13.83 -18.83 4.60
CA GLU A 493 -13.48 -17.46 4.28
C GLU A 493 -13.43 -16.59 5.54
N ARG A 494 -12.36 -15.80 5.69
CA ARG A 494 -12.12 -14.92 6.84
C ARG A 494 -11.48 -13.61 6.41
N ILE A 495 -11.86 -12.52 7.07
CA ILE A 495 -11.11 -11.27 7.00
C ILE A 495 -9.89 -11.42 7.92
N VAL A 496 -8.70 -11.34 7.35
CA VAL A 496 -7.43 -11.56 8.08
C VAL A 496 -6.70 -10.27 8.40
N ASP A 497 -6.94 -9.21 7.64
CA ASP A 497 -6.30 -7.92 7.82
C ASP A 497 -7.13 -6.80 7.20
N VAL A 498 -7.08 -5.61 7.82
CA VAL A 498 -7.76 -4.40 7.35
C VAL A 498 -6.80 -3.23 7.46
N THR A 499 -6.51 -2.58 6.34
CA THR A 499 -5.64 -1.40 6.32
C THR A 499 -6.36 -0.21 5.72
N VAL A 500 -6.27 0.92 6.40
CA VAL A 500 -6.80 2.21 5.92
C VAL A 500 -5.65 2.99 5.30
N LYS A 501 -5.84 3.51 4.09
CA LYS A 501 -4.87 4.38 3.41
C LYS A 501 -5.55 5.62 2.84
N GLY A 502 -4.83 6.73 2.79
CA GLY A 502 -5.35 8.02 2.32
C GLY A 502 -5.86 8.88 3.48
N GLY A 503 -5.85 10.20 3.27
CA GLY A 503 -6.27 11.16 4.30
C GLY A 503 -7.79 11.30 4.39
N GLN A 504 -8.24 12.08 5.37
CA GLN A 504 -9.66 12.28 5.67
C GLN A 504 -10.47 12.72 4.44
N GLY A 505 -11.55 11.99 4.13
CA GLY A 505 -12.42 12.20 2.97
C GLY A 505 -11.96 11.52 1.67
N ASP A 506 -10.73 11.00 1.59
CA ASP A 506 -10.18 10.24 0.46
C ASP A 506 -9.70 8.84 0.89
N GLU A 507 -10.18 8.36 2.05
CA GLU A 507 -9.76 7.09 2.64
C GLU A 507 -10.17 5.90 1.76
N LYS A 508 -9.28 4.91 1.72
CA LYS A 508 -9.48 3.62 1.08
C LYS A 508 -9.25 2.52 2.10
N ILE A 509 -10.25 1.67 2.26
CA ILE A 509 -10.21 0.55 3.21
C ILE A 509 -9.84 -0.71 2.43
N PHE A 510 -8.64 -1.22 2.64
CA PHE A 510 -8.16 -2.47 2.06
C PHE A 510 -8.52 -3.60 3.01
N VAL A 511 -9.45 -4.45 2.60
CA VAL A 511 -9.89 -5.64 3.33
C VAL A 511 -9.23 -6.85 2.69
N ASN A 512 -8.37 -7.52 3.44
CA ASN A 512 -7.69 -8.75 3.02
C ASN A 512 -8.46 -9.96 3.53
N ILE A 513 -8.87 -10.80 2.60
CA ILE A 513 -9.72 -11.97 2.85
C ILE A 513 -8.91 -13.22 2.52
N GLU A 514 -8.79 -14.14 3.47
CA GLU A 514 -8.23 -15.47 3.25
C GLU A 514 -9.36 -16.50 3.07
N ARG A 515 -9.25 -17.31 2.02
CA ARG A 515 -10.16 -18.40 1.67
C ARG A 515 -9.37 -19.69 1.64
N ARG A 516 -9.70 -20.62 2.54
CA ARG A 516 -9.09 -21.95 2.61
C ARG A 516 -10.08 -22.97 2.10
N ILE A 517 -9.72 -23.64 1.00
CA ILE A 517 -10.64 -24.54 0.29
C ILE A 517 -10.10 -25.97 0.33
N GLY A 518 -10.96 -26.93 0.62
CA GLY A 518 -10.60 -28.34 0.60
C GLY A 518 -11.81 -29.27 0.60
N PRO A 519 -11.60 -30.58 0.39
CA PRO A 519 -12.68 -31.57 0.43
C PRO A 519 -13.29 -31.67 1.85
N VAL A 520 -14.59 -31.92 1.96
CA VAL A 520 -15.21 -32.18 3.28
C VAL A 520 -14.69 -33.51 3.88
N GLY A 521 -14.44 -34.49 3.01
CA GLY A 521 -13.97 -35.84 3.37
C GLY A 521 -15.13 -36.83 3.59
N ASN A 522 -14.83 -38.14 3.50
CA ASN A 522 -15.83 -39.22 3.62
C ASN A 522 -16.02 -39.75 5.06
N GLU A 523 -15.18 -39.34 6.01
CA GLU A 523 -15.21 -39.86 7.40
C GLU A 523 -16.37 -39.30 8.23
N ASN A 524 -17.19 -38.41 7.65
CA ASN A 524 -18.20 -37.62 8.35
C ASN A 524 -19.60 -38.25 8.36
N SER A 525 -19.78 -39.48 7.88
CA SER A 525 -21.11 -40.14 7.86
C SER A 525 -21.68 -40.46 9.26
N THR A 526 -20.91 -40.26 10.33
CA THR A 526 -21.32 -40.52 11.72
C THR A 526 -21.76 -39.28 12.50
N LEU A 527 -21.47 -38.07 12.01
CA LEU A 527 -21.87 -36.81 12.65
C LEU A 527 -23.14 -36.28 11.96
N ARG A 528 -24.23 -36.11 12.72
CA ARG A 528 -25.50 -35.55 12.22
C ARG A 528 -25.68 -34.05 12.51
N ASP A 529 -24.68 -33.42 13.14
CA ASP A 529 -24.73 -32.04 13.58
C ASP A 529 -23.74 -31.18 12.76
N ASP A 530 -24.29 -30.24 12.00
CA ASP A 530 -23.53 -29.36 11.10
C ASP A 530 -22.50 -28.51 11.88
N SER A 531 -22.81 -28.12 13.12
CA SER A 531 -21.90 -27.33 13.97
C SER A 531 -20.62 -28.11 14.35
N ALA A 532 -20.76 -29.41 14.61
CA ALA A 532 -19.61 -30.28 14.91
C ALA A 532 -18.72 -30.48 13.68
N ILE A 533 -19.34 -30.59 12.49
CA ILE A 533 -18.63 -30.69 11.21
C ILE A 533 -17.85 -29.38 10.94
N ASP A 534 -18.49 -28.23 11.13
CA ASP A 534 -17.86 -26.92 10.98
C ASP A 534 -16.64 -26.76 11.88
N GLN A 535 -16.75 -27.07 13.18
CA GLN A 535 -15.62 -27.01 14.12
C GLN A 535 -14.45 -27.91 13.69
N GLN A 536 -14.75 -29.12 13.22
CA GLN A 536 -13.74 -30.03 12.73
C GLN A 536 -13.04 -29.47 11.48
N LEU A 537 -13.79 -28.93 10.52
CA LEU A 537 -13.24 -28.33 9.30
C LEU A 537 -12.41 -27.07 9.59
N LEU A 538 -12.86 -26.22 10.51
CA LEU A 538 -12.13 -25.04 10.99
C LEU A 538 -10.79 -25.45 11.63
N SER A 539 -10.75 -26.57 12.35
CA SER A 539 -9.51 -27.10 12.91
C SER A 539 -8.59 -27.71 11.85
N ARG A 540 -9.15 -28.49 10.91
CA ARG A 540 -8.41 -29.19 9.84
C ARG A 540 -7.71 -28.21 8.90
N TYR A 541 -8.40 -27.14 8.53
CA TYR A 541 -7.90 -26.16 7.58
C TYR A 541 -7.31 -24.91 8.22
N ARG A 542 -7.00 -24.94 9.52
CA ARG A 542 -6.25 -23.85 10.15
C ARG A 542 -4.86 -23.70 9.51
N ALA A 543 -4.33 -22.48 9.49
CA ALA A 543 -2.94 -22.22 9.12
C ALA A 543 -1.98 -23.03 10.02
N ASP A 544 -0.98 -23.67 9.42
CA ASP A 544 0.07 -24.43 10.11
C ASP A 544 1.36 -23.59 10.13
N ASP A 545 2.06 -23.58 11.27
CA ASP A 545 3.31 -22.83 11.48
C ASP A 545 4.45 -23.31 10.57
N ALA A 546 4.39 -24.54 10.06
CA ALA A 546 5.41 -25.15 9.20
C ALA A 546 5.11 -25.04 7.69
N ASP A 547 3.84 -25.09 7.29
CA ASP A 547 3.37 -25.02 5.90
C ASP A 547 2.09 -24.19 5.80
N TYR A 548 2.17 -23.00 5.19
CA TYR A 548 1.06 -22.06 5.07
C TYR A 548 -0.20 -22.69 4.46
N ILE A 549 -0.05 -23.63 3.51
CA ILE A 549 -1.17 -24.32 2.87
C ILE A 549 -1.79 -25.40 3.78
N GLY A 550 -0.97 -26.02 4.62
CA GLY A 550 -1.36 -27.11 5.50
C GLY A 550 -2.11 -28.24 4.78
N GLN A 551 -3.31 -28.56 5.29
CA GLN A 551 -4.17 -29.60 4.71
C GLN A 551 -5.11 -29.10 3.61
N ALA A 552 -5.19 -27.79 3.37
CA ALA A 552 -6.07 -27.24 2.35
C ALA A 552 -5.64 -27.66 0.94
N ALA A 553 -6.61 -27.77 0.04
CA ALA A 553 -6.37 -28.03 -1.38
C ALA A 553 -5.82 -26.79 -2.09
N LEU A 554 -6.32 -25.62 -1.69
CA LEU A 554 -5.75 -24.32 -2.06
C LEU A 554 -6.06 -23.28 -0.97
N VAL A 555 -5.22 -22.25 -0.91
CA VAL A 555 -5.44 -21.05 -0.11
C VAL A 555 -5.41 -19.85 -1.04
N GLU A 556 -6.48 -19.06 -1.03
CA GLU A 556 -6.64 -17.85 -1.83
C GLU A 556 -6.72 -16.64 -0.89
N SER A 557 -5.90 -15.62 -1.12
CA SER A 557 -6.02 -14.30 -0.51
C SER A 557 -6.59 -13.33 -1.55
N ARG A 558 -7.60 -12.54 -1.15
CA ARG A 558 -8.25 -11.52 -1.97
C ARG A 558 -8.11 -10.17 -1.28
N ILE A 559 -7.80 -9.14 -2.06
CA ILE A 559 -7.74 -7.77 -1.57
C ILE A 559 -8.90 -7.00 -2.21
N ILE A 560 -9.89 -6.64 -1.38
CA ILE A 560 -11.00 -5.78 -1.78
C ILE A 560 -10.77 -4.39 -1.20
N VAL A 561 -10.93 -3.37 -2.03
CA VAL A 561 -10.75 -1.98 -1.63
C VAL A 561 -12.10 -1.30 -1.61
N PHE A 562 -12.49 -0.80 -0.45
CA PHE A 562 -13.68 0.01 -0.26
C PHE A 562 -13.32 1.49 -0.28
N MET A 563 -14.19 2.28 -0.92
CA MET A 563 -14.04 3.70 -1.16
C MET A 563 -15.37 4.39 -0.86
N ARG A 564 -15.29 5.67 -0.52
CA ARG A 564 -16.49 6.50 -0.38
C ARG A 564 -17.27 6.59 -1.69
N GLU A 565 -18.57 6.82 -1.56
CA GLU A 565 -19.42 7.24 -2.66
C GLU A 565 -18.83 8.48 -3.36
N LYS A 566 -19.01 8.56 -4.67
CA LYS A 566 -18.61 9.72 -5.46
C LYS A 566 -19.81 10.61 -5.70
N ASP A 567 -19.59 11.92 -5.66
CA ASP A 567 -20.55 12.87 -6.22
C ASP A 567 -20.55 12.81 -7.75
N ILE A 568 -21.71 13.05 -8.36
CA ILE A 568 -21.93 12.98 -9.82
C ILE A 568 -20.92 13.86 -10.61
N PRO A 569 -20.63 15.11 -10.22
CA PRO A 569 -19.59 15.92 -10.88
C PRO A 569 -18.20 15.24 -10.90
N THR A 570 -17.77 14.69 -9.77
CA THR A 570 -16.50 13.95 -9.68
C THR A 570 -16.49 12.70 -10.55
N ALA A 571 -17.58 11.92 -10.56
CA ALA A 571 -17.72 10.74 -11.41
C ALA A 571 -17.57 11.10 -12.91
N LYS A 572 -18.23 12.17 -13.38
CA LYS A 572 -18.10 12.67 -14.75
C LYS A 572 -16.68 13.13 -15.09
N LYS A 573 -16.00 13.79 -14.15
CA LYS A 573 -14.60 14.22 -14.34
C LYS A 573 -13.66 13.01 -14.46
N ASP A 574 -13.89 11.95 -13.70
CA ASP A 574 -13.10 10.73 -13.75
C ASP A 574 -13.33 9.94 -15.04
N GLN A 575 -14.57 9.91 -15.54
CA GLN A 575 -14.92 9.26 -16.80
C GLN A 575 -14.10 9.80 -17.99
N MET A 576 -13.78 11.09 -17.98
CA MET A 576 -13.01 11.76 -19.04
C MET A 576 -11.49 11.58 -18.91
N LYS A 577 -11.00 11.02 -17.80
CA LYS A 577 -9.56 10.81 -17.61
C LYS A 577 -9.08 9.61 -18.44
N PRO A 578 -7.94 9.70 -19.14
CA PRO A 578 -7.35 8.54 -19.78
C PRO A 578 -6.98 7.49 -18.73
N SER A 579 -7.11 6.21 -19.10
CA SER A 579 -6.75 5.11 -18.22
C SER A 579 -5.27 5.22 -17.86
N LYS A 580 -4.95 5.22 -16.56
CA LYS A 580 -3.56 5.21 -16.09
C LYS A 580 -2.93 3.83 -16.34
N VAL A 581 -2.61 3.51 -17.59
CA VAL A 581 -1.94 2.24 -17.98
C VAL A 581 -0.43 2.43 -18.05
N ILE A 582 0.32 1.40 -17.67
CA ILE A 582 1.79 1.42 -17.58
C ILE A 582 2.45 1.28 -18.96
N LYS A 583 2.59 2.35 -19.75
CA LYS A 583 3.01 2.28 -21.17
C LYS A 583 4.46 1.81 -21.42
N ARG A 584 4.68 1.14 -22.56
CA ARG A 584 5.98 0.67 -23.10
C ARG A 584 6.67 1.80 -23.88
N LYS A 585 7.96 2.08 -23.63
CA LYS A 585 8.76 2.99 -24.48
C LYS A 585 9.22 2.21 -25.72
N LEU A 586 8.65 2.47 -26.90
CA LEU A 586 9.25 2.00 -28.15
C LEU A 586 10.57 2.75 -28.36
N SER A 587 11.65 2.03 -28.64
CA SER A 587 12.85 2.60 -29.23
C SER A 587 12.54 2.95 -30.69
N CYS A 588 12.03 4.15 -30.93
CA CYS A 588 12.00 4.72 -32.27
C CYS A 588 13.31 5.48 -32.48
N SER A 589 14.10 5.04 -33.46
CA SER A 589 15.14 5.87 -34.05
C SER A 589 14.53 7.18 -34.57
N ASN A 590 15.21 8.29 -34.30
CA ASN A 590 15.05 9.65 -34.83
C ASN A 590 14.04 10.60 -34.15
N ASN A 591 14.62 11.55 -33.41
CA ASN A 591 14.24 12.94 -33.19
C ASN A 591 12.75 13.33 -33.32
N ARG A 592 11.97 13.19 -32.23
CA ARG A 592 10.92 14.14 -31.80
C ARG A 592 10.75 14.10 -30.26
N PRO A 593 10.43 15.22 -29.59
CA PRO A 593 10.36 15.27 -28.13
C PRO A 593 9.05 14.67 -27.59
N PHE A 594 9.17 13.87 -26.54
CA PHE A 594 8.07 13.18 -25.86
C PHE A 594 7.34 14.11 -24.88
N THR A 595 6.01 14.15 -24.96
CA THR A 595 5.12 14.76 -23.96
C THR A 595 4.81 13.77 -22.81
N ASN A 596 4.60 14.35 -21.62
CA ASN A 596 4.44 13.71 -20.30
C ASN A 596 3.60 12.42 -20.25
N TYR A 597 4.19 11.35 -19.68
CA TYR A 597 3.46 10.20 -19.12
C TYR A 597 4.10 9.75 -17.81
N TYR A 598 3.25 9.54 -16.80
CA TYR A 598 3.55 9.00 -15.47
C TYR A 598 4.46 7.75 -15.55
N LEU A 599 5.56 7.76 -14.77
CA LEU A 599 6.50 6.64 -14.68
C LEU A 599 5.91 5.53 -13.80
N LEU A 600 5.34 4.52 -14.46
CA LEU A 600 4.98 3.23 -13.88
C LEU A 600 5.93 2.16 -14.47
N PRO A 601 6.23 1.05 -13.76
CA PRO A 601 7.26 0.10 -14.18
C PRO A 601 6.94 -0.56 -15.52
N LYS A 602 7.70 -0.16 -16.55
CA LYS A 602 7.70 -0.68 -17.94
C LYS A 602 7.43 -2.18 -17.98
N ALA A 603 6.78 -2.67 -19.04
CA ALA A 603 6.90 -4.08 -19.40
C ALA A 603 8.38 -4.46 -19.56
N ILE A 604 8.97 -5.06 -18.53
CA ILE A 604 10.41 -5.32 -18.43
C ILE A 604 10.82 -6.35 -19.50
N HIS A 605 9.88 -7.23 -19.86
CA HIS A 605 10.11 -8.37 -20.72
C HIS A 605 9.26 -8.31 -22.00
N LYS A 606 9.88 -8.67 -23.12
CA LYS A 606 9.12 -9.07 -24.33
C LYS A 606 8.39 -10.37 -23.99
N PRO A 607 7.08 -10.49 -24.23
CA PRO A 607 6.39 -11.74 -23.95
C PRO A 607 6.93 -12.86 -24.84
N ASP A 608 7.13 -14.04 -24.25
CA ASP A 608 7.43 -15.28 -24.98
C ASP A 608 6.18 -15.75 -25.72
N PHE A 609 5.02 -15.51 -25.12
CA PHE A 609 3.71 -15.93 -25.61
C PHE A 609 2.65 -14.91 -25.24
N PHE A 610 1.67 -14.69 -26.12
CA PHE A 610 0.49 -13.88 -25.81
C PHE A 610 -0.74 -14.34 -26.59
N VAL A 611 -1.91 -14.10 -26.01
CA VAL A 611 -3.23 -14.31 -26.64
C VAL A 611 -3.99 -12.98 -26.65
N ARG A 612 -4.73 -12.73 -27.74
CA ARG A 612 -5.65 -11.59 -27.84
C ARG A 612 -7.04 -12.00 -27.38
N PHE A 613 -7.68 -11.12 -26.64
CA PHE A 613 -8.97 -11.38 -26.02
C PHE A 613 -9.80 -10.10 -26.04
N VAL A 614 -11.05 -10.18 -26.51
CA VAL A 614 -12.00 -9.06 -26.48
C VAL A 614 -13.18 -9.45 -25.58
N PRO A 615 -13.25 -8.95 -24.33
CA PRO A 615 -14.38 -9.25 -23.45
C PRO A 615 -15.66 -8.66 -24.03
N THR A 616 -16.72 -9.44 -24.10
CA THR A 616 -18.04 -9.00 -24.60
C THR A 616 -19.05 -8.86 -23.46
N PRO A 617 -20.13 -8.08 -23.62
CA PRO A 617 -21.18 -7.99 -22.59
C PRO A 617 -21.80 -9.35 -22.27
N SER A 618 -21.95 -10.22 -23.28
CA SER A 618 -22.45 -11.59 -23.11
C SER A 618 -21.51 -12.46 -22.28
N LEU A 619 -20.18 -12.30 -22.42
CA LEU A 619 -19.21 -12.99 -21.56
C LEU A 619 -19.31 -12.50 -20.11
N LEU A 620 -19.34 -11.18 -19.91
CA LEU A 620 -19.48 -10.59 -18.58
C LEU A 620 -20.76 -11.09 -17.90
N PHE A 621 -21.88 -11.14 -18.62
CA PHE A 621 -23.14 -11.69 -18.12
C PHE A 621 -23.03 -13.16 -17.74
N ARG A 622 -22.47 -14.03 -18.62
CA ARG A 622 -22.30 -15.46 -18.34
C ARG A 622 -21.41 -15.68 -17.11
N PHE A 623 -20.32 -14.94 -16.99
CA PHE A 623 -19.41 -15.03 -15.85
C PHE A 623 -20.07 -14.54 -14.55
N SER A 624 -20.83 -13.45 -14.61
CA SER A 624 -21.65 -12.97 -13.48
C SER A 624 -22.66 -14.02 -13.05
N ALA A 625 -23.33 -14.71 -13.98
CA ALA A 625 -24.26 -15.80 -13.66
C ALA A 625 -23.55 -17.00 -13.00
N LEU A 626 -22.38 -17.40 -13.52
CA LEU A 626 -21.59 -18.52 -12.95
C LEU A 626 -21.02 -18.22 -11.56
N THR A 627 -20.71 -16.96 -11.28
CA THR A 627 -20.13 -16.53 -9.99
C THR A 627 -21.17 -15.94 -9.04
N PHE A 628 -22.45 -16.01 -9.41
CA PHE A 628 -23.56 -15.39 -8.67
C PHE A 628 -23.30 -13.92 -8.30
N ASN A 629 -22.63 -13.19 -9.19
CA ASN A 629 -22.18 -11.82 -8.98
C ASN A 629 -23.07 -10.82 -9.71
N ALA A 630 -23.94 -10.15 -8.96
CA ALA A 630 -24.92 -9.20 -9.46
C ALA A 630 -24.41 -7.73 -9.51
N HIS A 631 -23.12 -7.49 -9.33
CA HIS A 631 -22.58 -6.13 -9.23
C HIS A 631 -22.81 -5.33 -10.53
N ALA A 632 -23.47 -4.17 -10.40
CA ALA A 632 -23.94 -3.32 -11.48
C ALA A 632 -22.82 -2.88 -12.44
N ILE A 633 -21.57 -2.77 -11.98
CA ILE A 633 -20.43 -2.40 -12.84
C ILE A 633 -20.14 -3.39 -13.97
N HIS A 634 -20.70 -4.59 -13.90
CA HIS A 634 -20.57 -5.65 -14.91
C HIS A 634 -21.81 -5.79 -15.81
N LEU A 635 -22.92 -5.14 -15.45
CA LEU A 635 -24.24 -5.37 -16.03
C LEU A 635 -24.88 -4.10 -16.61
N ASP A 636 -24.69 -2.95 -15.96
CA ASP A 636 -25.32 -1.68 -16.31
C ASP A 636 -24.28 -0.63 -16.76
N PRO A 637 -24.22 -0.33 -18.08
CA PRO A 637 -23.32 0.70 -18.61
C PRO A 637 -23.66 2.12 -18.17
N GLN A 638 -24.92 2.40 -17.82
CA GLN A 638 -25.33 3.71 -17.32
C GLN A 638 -24.83 3.90 -15.88
N TYR A 639 -25.04 2.91 -15.02
CA TYR A 639 -24.49 2.92 -13.65
C TYR A 639 -22.97 3.15 -13.65
N CYS A 640 -22.23 2.43 -14.49
CA CYS A 640 -20.78 2.60 -14.63
C CYS A 640 -20.38 4.05 -14.91
N ARG A 641 -21.08 4.69 -15.86
CA ARG A 641 -20.74 6.03 -16.36
C ARG A 641 -21.17 7.13 -15.41
N GLU A 642 -22.38 7.03 -14.87
CA GLU A 642 -23.03 8.12 -14.14
C GLU A 642 -22.73 8.08 -12.64
N ILE A 643 -22.52 6.90 -12.06
CA ILE A 643 -22.32 6.69 -10.62
C ILE A 643 -20.85 6.41 -10.30
N GLU A 644 -20.23 5.44 -10.99
CA GLU A 644 -18.87 5.00 -10.68
C GLU A 644 -17.76 5.83 -11.36
N GLY A 645 -18.09 6.50 -12.46
CA GLY A 645 -17.15 7.29 -13.27
C GLY A 645 -16.27 6.44 -14.18
N HIS A 646 -16.75 5.26 -14.59
CA HIS A 646 -16.12 4.38 -15.56
C HIS A 646 -16.72 4.58 -16.96
N ARG A 647 -15.88 4.62 -18.00
CA ARG A 647 -16.35 4.89 -19.37
C ARG A 647 -17.26 3.80 -19.96
N ASN A 648 -17.15 2.56 -19.48
CA ASN A 648 -17.95 1.43 -19.93
C ASN A 648 -18.00 0.33 -18.83
N LEU A 649 -18.69 -0.78 -19.10
CA LEU A 649 -18.70 -1.97 -18.23
C LEU A 649 -17.27 -2.44 -17.94
N LEU A 650 -17.04 -2.80 -16.68
CA LEU A 650 -15.76 -3.32 -16.22
C LEU A 650 -15.70 -4.84 -16.35
N VAL A 651 -14.54 -5.34 -16.77
CA VAL A 651 -14.21 -6.77 -16.70
C VAL A 651 -14.00 -7.15 -15.23
N HIS A 652 -14.53 -8.31 -14.81
CA HIS A 652 -14.36 -8.78 -13.44
C HIS A 652 -12.88 -9.01 -13.12
N GLY A 653 -12.45 -8.61 -11.91
CA GLY A 653 -11.13 -8.99 -11.37
C GLY A 653 -10.92 -10.51 -11.37
N PRO A 654 -11.88 -11.31 -10.89
CA PRO A 654 -11.82 -12.78 -10.97
C PRO A 654 -11.75 -13.33 -12.40
N LEU A 655 -12.47 -12.74 -13.36
CA LEU A 655 -12.38 -13.16 -14.77
C LEU A 655 -10.98 -12.92 -15.33
N SER A 656 -10.37 -11.77 -14.99
CA SER A 656 -8.98 -11.46 -15.36
C SER A 656 -8.00 -12.51 -14.83
N LEU A 657 -8.17 -12.91 -13.56
CA LEU A 657 -7.40 -13.98 -12.94
C LEU A 657 -7.61 -15.33 -13.64
N VAL A 658 -8.86 -15.72 -13.90
CA VAL A 658 -9.20 -16.98 -14.58
C VAL A 658 -8.51 -17.04 -15.94
N VAL A 659 -8.63 -15.98 -16.74
CA VAL A 659 -8.00 -15.91 -18.07
C VAL A 659 -6.47 -16.01 -17.97
N MET A 660 -5.83 -15.31 -17.03
CA MET A 660 -4.37 -15.40 -16.84
C MET A 660 -3.91 -16.81 -16.45
N LEU A 661 -4.61 -17.46 -15.52
CA LEU A 661 -4.30 -18.83 -15.09
C LEU A 661 -4.54 -19.85 -16.21
N THR A 662 -5.63 -19.70 -16.97
CA THR A 662 -5.96 -20.58 -18.10
C THR A 662 -4.92 -20.44 -19.22
N VAL A 663 -4.53 -19.22 -19.58
CA VAL A 663 -3.46 -18.98 -20.55
C VAL A 663 -2.13 -19.57 -20.07
N LEU A 664 -1.74 -19.33 -18.83
CA LEU A 664 -0.51 -19.91 -18.28
C LEU A 664 -0.55 -21.44 -18.32
N THR A 665 -1.63 -22.04 -17.83
CA THR A 665 -1.80 -23.51 -17.77
C THR A 665 -1.73 -24.13 -19.17
N SER A 666 -2.26 -23.47 -20.20
CA SER A 666 -2.19 -23.95 -21.59
C SER A 666 -0.76 -24.08 -22.13
N GLN A 667 0.20 -23.36 -21.54
CA GLN A 667 1.60 -23.36 -21.94
C GLN A 667 2.49 -24.23 -21.03
N LEU A 668 1.92 -24.87 -20.01
CA LEU A 668 2.66 -25.74 -19.11
C LEU A 668 2.78 -27.18 -19.66
N PRO A 669 3.92 -27.86 -19.47
CA PRO A 669 4.05 -29.27 -19.81
C PRO A 669 3.08 -30.17 -19.03
N LYS A 670 2.73 -31.33 -19.60
CA LYS A 670 1.93 -32.37 -18.91
C LYS A 670 2.55 -32.70 -17.54
N GLY A 671 1.74 -32.68 -16.49
CA GLY A 671 2.16 -32.99 -15.10
C GLY A 671 2.73 -31.79 -14.31
N VAL A 672 2.95 -30.64 -14.95
CA VAL A 672 3.33 -29.40 -14.28
C VAL A 672 2.07 -28.64 -13.86
N ILE A 673 2.09 -28.10 -12.65
CA ILE A 673 1.00 -27.32 -12.06
C ILE A 673 1.49 -25.96 -11.61
N ILE A 674 0.56 -25.02 -11.47
CA ILE A 674 0.79 -23.75 -10.79
C ILE A 674 0.80 -24.04 -9.28
N LYS A 675 1.89 -23.75 -8.58
CA LYS A 675 1.98 -23.90 -7.12
C LYS A 675 1.60 -22.62 -6.39
N GLN A 676 1.98 -21.47 -6.95
CA GLN A 676 1.66 -20.16 -6.39
C GLN A 676 1.41 -19.17 -7.52
N PHE A 677 0.48 -18.23 -7.30
CA PHE A 677 0.18 -17.15 -8.21
C PHE A 677 -0.18 -15.87 -7.45
N ASP A 678 0.63 -14.83 -7.56
CA ASP A 678 0.39 -13.52 -6.95
C ASP A 678 -0.01 -12.52 -8.03
N TYR A 679 -1.04 -11.70 -7.82
CA TYR A 679 -1.51 -10.75 -8.84
C TYR A 679 -2.09 -9.45 -8.29
N ARG A 680 -2.07 -8.41 -9.13
CA ARG A 680 -2.61 -7.09 -8.83
C ARG A 680 -3.31 -6.49 -10.05
N ASN A 681 -4.48 -5.93 -9.83
CA ASN A 681 -5.24 -5.14 -10.79
C ASN A 681 -4.80 -3.68 -10.66
N LEU A 682 -4.11 -3.18 -11.68
CA LEU A 682 -3.46 -1.86 -11.66
C LEU A 682 -4.31 -0.80 -12.36
N ALA A 683 -5.07 -1.21 -13.38
CA ALA A 683 -5.97 -0.35 -14.14
C ALA A 683 -7.27 -1.09 -14.48
N PRO A 684 -8.40 -0.36 -14.63
CA PRO A 684 -9.66 -0.96 -15.07
C PRO A 684 -9.53 -1.50 -16.50
N LEU A 685 -10.15 -2.66 -16.72
CA LEU A 685 -10.31 -3.29 -18.03
C LEU A 685 -11.77 -3.14 -18.46
N TYR A 686 -12.00 -2.81 -19.73
CA TYR A 686 -13.35 -2.51 -20.24
C TYR A 686 -13.82 -3.53 -21.27
N VAL A 687 -15.14 -3.67 -21.35
CA VAL A 687 -15.80 -4.46 -22.39
C VAL A 687 -15.56 -3.88 -23.79
N ASN A 688 -15.48 -4.74 -24.79
CA ASN A 688 -15.27 -4.45 -26.22
C ASN A 688 -13.92 -3.80 -26.57
N GLU A 689 -12.97 -3.71 -25.63
CA GLU A 689 -11.60 -3.28 -25.89
C GLU A 689 -10.69 -4.49 -26.10
N GLU A 690 -9.75 -4.44 -27.06
CA GLU A 690 -8.79 -5.54 -27.26
C GLU A 690 -7.80 -5.59 -26.09
N LEU A 691 -7.74 -6.76 -25.45
CA LEU A 691 -6.80 -7.08 -24.38
C LEU A 691 -5.76 -8.08 -24.89
N ARG A 692 -4.53 -7.99 -24.37
CA ARG A 692 -3.47 -9.00 -24.60
C ARG A 692 -3.07 -9.65 -23.30
N VAL A 693 -3.27 -10.95 -23.20
CA VAL A 693 -2.81 -11.75 -22.07
C VAL A 693 -1.43 -12.28 -22.45
N CYS A 694 -0.42 -11.77 -21.77
CA CYS A 694 0.98 -11.98 -22.08
C CYS A 694 1.64 -12.80 -20.97
N MET A 695 2.66 -13.59 -21.34
CA MET A 695 3.49 -14.29 -20.37
C MET A 695 4.94 -14.41 -20.82
N VAL A 696 5.83 -14.56 -19.85
CA VAL A 696 7.26 -14.81 -20.06
C VAL A 696 7.77 -15.74 -18.97
N CYS A 697 8.65 -16.69 -19.33
CA CYS A 697 9.40 -17.45 -18.34
C CYS A 697 10.58 -16.60 -17.88
N VAL A 698 10.60 -16.22 -16.61
CA VAL A 698 11.63 -15.33 -16.04
C VAL A 698 12.87 -16.12 -15.60
N GLY A 699 12.72 -17.43 -15.38
CA GLY A 699 13.84 -18.32 -15.04
C GLY A 699 13.43 -19.48 -14.12
N ARG A 700 14.42 -20.21 -13.64
CA ARG A 700 14.25 -21.30 -12.67
C ARG A 700 14.28 -20.74 -11.24
N LYS A 701 13.32 -21.16 -10.41
CA LYS A 701 13.29 -20.86 -8.97
C LYS A 701 14.07 -21.92 -8.17
N THR A 702 13.86 -23.19 -8.50
CA THR A 702 14.63 -24.35 -8.00
C THR A 702 14.87 -25.32 -9.16
N ASP A 703 15.57 -26.43 -8.95
CA ASP A 703 15.84 -27.42 -10.01
C ASP A 703 14.56 -27.91 -10.72
N ASN A 704 13.42 -27.94 -10.02
CA ASN A 704 12.14 -28.43 -10.53
C ASN A 704 11.04 -27.36 -10.60
N GLU A 705 11.30 -26.10 -10.23
CA GLU A 705 10.31 -25.03 -10.25
C GLU A 705 10.72 -23.88 -11.16
N HIS A 706 9.78 -23.36 -11.93
CA HIS A 706 9.98 -22.25 -12.86
C HIS A 706 9.13 -21.06 -12.43
N LYS A 707 9.66 -19.86 -12.65
CA LYS A 707 8.95 -18.60 -12.39
C LYS A 707 8.47 -18.01 -13.71
N TYR A 708 7.19 -17.64 -13.74
CA TYR A 708 6.57 -16.94 -14.87
C TYR A 708 6.08 -15.58 -14.41
N GLU A 709 6.21 -14.58 -15.27
CA GLU A 709 5.42 -13.35 -15.17
C GLU A 709 4.28 -13.45 -16.19
N VAL A 710 3.07 -13.12 -15.75
CA VAL A 710 1.86 -13.12 -16.57
C VAL A 710 1.20 -11.77 -16.41
N TRP A 711 0.69 -11.17 -17.48
CA TRP A 711 0.05 -9.86 -17.39
C TRP A 711 -1.01 -9.66 -18.45
N ILE A 712 -1.89 -8.68 -18.22
CA ILE A 712 -2.88 -8.23 -19.20
C ILE A 712 -2.50 -6.82 -19.63
N GLU A 713 -2.42 -6.60 -20.94
CA GLU A 713 -2.30 -5.29 -21.55
C GLU A 713 -3.66 -4.84 -22.09
N GLY A 714 -4.05 -3.61 -21.79
CA GLY A 714 -5.22 -2.96 -22.39
C GLY A 714 -4.92 -2.35 -23.76
N GLU A 715 -5.92 -1.73 -24.37
CA GLU A 715 -5.84 -1.11 -25.71
C GLU A 715 -4.71 -0.05 -25.81
N GLU A 716 -4.51 0.73 -24.74
CA GLU A 716 -3.44 1.73 -24.67
C GLU A 716 -2.03 1.15 -24.47
N GLY A 717 -1.92 -0.18 -24.35
CA GLY A 717 -0.70 -0.92 -24.05
C GLY A 717 -0.20 -0.74 -22.62
N GLY A 718 0.65 -1.66 -22.16
CA GLY A 718 1.19 -1.62 -20.79
C GLY A 718 0.47 -2.52 -19.80
N TYR A 719 0.98 -2.64 -18.57
CA TYR A 719 0.37 -3.50 -17.56
C TYR A 719 -0.94 -2.91 -17.00
N ALA A 720 -2.08 -3.54 -17.29
CA ALA A 720 -3.35 -3.28 -16.63
C ALA A 720 -3.59 -4.26 -15.46
N VAL A 721 -3.17 -5.51 -15.63
CA VAL A 721 -3.12 -6.53 -14.57
C VAL A 721 -1.74 -7.16 -14.60
N LYS A 722 -1.08 -7.32 -13.44
CA LYS A 722 0.23 -7.97 -13.33
C LYS A 722 0.15 -9.17 -12.40
N GLY A 723 0.76 -10.27 -12.79
CA GLY A 723 0.86 -11.50 -12.02
C GLY A 723 2.24 -12.15 -12.09
N SER A 724 2.56 -12.92 -11.06
CA SER A 724 3.78 -13.73 -10.95
C SER A 724 3.39 -15.13 -10.50
N ALA A 725 3.82 -16.15 -11.25
CA ALA A 725 3.51 -17.54 -10.98
C ALA A 725 4.78 -18.33 -10.64
N VAL A 726 4.63 -19.31 -9.75
CA VAL A 726 5.60 -20.37 -9.53
C VAL A 726 4.96 -21.67 -9.95
N VAL A 727 5.58 -22.38 -10.89
CA VAL A 727 5.08 -23.63 -11.45
C VAL A 727 6.09 -24.75 -11.21
N GLY A 728 5.62 -25.99 -11.07
CA GLY A 728 6.48 -27.15 -10.87
C GLY A 728 5.69 -28.46 -10.97
N PRO A 729 6.36 -29.62 -10.89
CA PRO A 729 5.68 -30.90 -10.95
C PRO A 729 4.72 -31.07 -9.77
N ALA A 730 3.60 -31.76 -10.01
CA ALA A 730 2.78 -32.29 -8.94
C ALA A 730 3.56 -33.38 -8.18
N GLU A 731 3.42 -33.41 -6.86
CA GLU A 731 4.07 -34.36 -5.96
C GLU A 731 3.05 -35.40 -5.49
N TYR A 732 3.53 -36.61 -5.16
CA TYR A 732 2.69 -37.65 -4.57
C TYR A 732 3.09 -37.91 -3.12
N LEU A 733 2.16 -37.73 -2.19
CA LEU A 733 2.41 -38.00 -0.78
C LEU A 733 2.29 -39.51 -0.55
N LYS A 734 3.42 -40.23 -0.48
CA LYS A 734 3.42 -41.64 -0.07
C LYS A 734 2.83 -41.72 1.34
N ARG A 735 1.71 -42.45 1.52
CA ARG A 735 1.20 -42.79 2.86
C ARG A 735 2.37 -43.34 3.69
N TRP A 736 2.69 -42.69 4.81
CA TRP A 736 3.57 -43.29 5.81
C TRP A 736 2.91 -44.61 6.27
N PRO A 737 3.65 -45.72 6.43
CA PRO A 737 3.09 -46.93 7.02
C PRO A 737 2.43 -46.59 8.35
N ARG A 738 1.18 -47.00 8.52
CA ARG A 738 0.44 -46.93 9.78
C ARG A 738 1.35 -47.48 10.88
N ARG A 739 1.63 -46.67 11.91
CA ARG A 739 2.14 -47.19 13.18
C ARG A 739 1.01 -47.84 13.94
#